data_AF-A0A5M7B6S1-F1
#
_entry.id   AF-A0A5M7B6S1-F1
#
_cell.length_a   1.000
_cell.length_b   1.000
_cell.length_c   1.000
_cell.angle_alpha   90.00
_cell.angle_beta   90.00
_cell.angle_gamma   90.00
#
_symmetry.space_group_name_H-M   'P 1'
#
loop_
_entity.id
_entity.type
_entity.pdbx_description
1 polymer ?
#
loop_
_entity_poly.entity_id
_entity_poly.type
_entity_poly.pdbx_seq_one_letter_code
_entity_poly.pdbx_strand_id
1 'polypeptide(L)'
;MKKIVVVLIIVFGFIISSCSNKRDGVAKVLVFSKTSGYKHKSIPAGIAAIKKLGSEVGFDVDTTKNANLFTDDNLKNYSTVIFLSTTGNVLDNKQEAAFERYIQAGGGYVGIHAATDTEYDWGWYTKLAGAQFLSHPRGTPEADFIVKDKNFIANKHLKDTIWHRTDELYNYKNMNPDVNVLLTLDESSYKGGENGDFHPIAWYHEYDGGRAFYTGGGHTAESFEEPDFLKHILGGIQYAIGKNENLDYSKSTTQIPPDADRFSKVTLKEGDFFEPTEMTVLPNSDVLVAERRGKIKLYKEATKELIDVANLDVYDRTLHTPKVNAEEGVLGLQKDPNYATNNWIYVYYSPTGDAWVNRLSRFKFKDDVFDMASEQVILDVNSDREICCHTGGSIAFDANGLLYLSTGDNTTPFNEKNVEYVSSGYAPLNDIPGHEQYDARRSSGNTNDLRGKILRIKVNEDGSYSIPEGNLFAEGTEKTKPEIYTMGHRNPYRISIDPKKGYLYWGEVGPDSRKDDFKNRGPKGYDEFGQAQKAGNFGWPLFIANNIPYVDYDYETGESGVTFNPSKPVNDSRNNTGLKILPEAMPAFVYYPYAKSGDFPQLGTGGRNAMAGPTYYSDLFPNGGGLPKYYDGKVIVYDWVRGWMMAITNFEDGSFNKMEPFAPNVEINSAMDMELGPDGRLYILEYGSGWYSHNLNSSLGYISFNAGNRPPVIETVTVNKNSGTVPLTVTAKAKAIDRDGDSMTYLWDLGNGETKETTEAEITYTYNNIGEYNVALDVKDDKGGITHTNLSSIVAGNSTPVVNVDLLDGNTSTFTSGKPIKYKVTVTDPDGNTDVNPDNIFVSVDYLEGLDEANVALGHQQVSAEITGKALTQAMDCKACHKEKEASIGPSYLAVAQKYKHQKKIIPYLQNKIVNGGGGVWGEVMMPIHPSISSDETRQIATYIMSLVKNSGDKKSLPQEGSITPSTSKDDNVLVLKASYTDNGLNGVRPLIGAASVRLNREK
;
A
#
# COMPACT_ATOMS: atom_id res chain seq x y z
N MET A 1 -34.63 36.53 -60.57
CA MET A 1 -33.57 36.85 -59.58
C MET A 1 -34.10 37.06 -58.16
N LYS A 2 -35.20 37.80 -57.92
CA LYS A 2 -35.73 38.01 -56.54
C LYS A 2 -36.18 36.75 -55.78
N LYS A 3 -36.67 35.70 -56.45
CA LYS A 3 -37.08 34.43 -55.79
C LYS A 3 -35.91 33.50 -55.42
N ILE A 4 -34.76 33.61 -56.10
CA ILE A 4 -33.58 32.77 -55.84
C ILE A 4 -32.76 33.33 -54.67
N VAL A 5 -32.70 34.66 -54.54
CA VAL A 5 -32.03 35.33 -53.41
C VAL A 5 -32.77 35.09 -52.08
N VAL A 6 -34.11 35.02 -52.09
CA VAL A 6 -34.90 34.73 -50.88
C VAL A 6 -34.74 33.27 -50.43
N VAL A 7 -34.65 32.31 -51.36
CA VAL A 7 -34.41 30.90 -51.02
C VAL A 7 -32.97 30.69 -50.54
N LEU A 8 -31.98 31.36 -51.12
CA LEU A 8 -30.60 31.30 -50.63
C LEU A 8 -30.43 31.94 -49.25
N ILE A 9 -31.13 33.03 -48.92
CA ILE A 9 -31.10 33.64 -47.58
C ILE A 9 -31.81 32.76 -46.54
N ILE A 10 -32.88 32.05 -46.93
CA ILE A 10 -33.57 31.10 -46.04
C ILE A 10 -32.72 29.84 -45.81
N VAL A 11 -32.03 29.32 -46.84
CA VAL A 11 -31.12 28.17 -46.71
C VAL A 11 -29.85 28.53 -45.94
N PHE A 12 -29.29 29.74 -46.11
CA PHE A 12 -28.17 30.22 -45.29
C PHE A 12 -28.60 30.51 -43.84
N GLY A 13 -29.85 30.96 -43.62
CA GLY A 13 -30.43 31.13 -42.29
C GLY A 13 -30.66 29.82 -41.53
N PHE A 14 -30.98 28.73 -42.23
CA PHE A 14 -31.12 27.39 -41.64
C PHE A 14 -29.77 26.70 -41.37
N ILE A 15 -28.70 27.03 -42.11
CA ILE A 15 -27.35 26.49 -41.87
C ILE A 15 -26.67 27.16 -40.66
N ILE A 16 -27.04 28.40 -40.30
CA ILE A 16 -26.47 29.11 -39.14
C ILE A 16 -27.23 28.80 -37.83
N SER A 17 -28.40 28.16 -37.90
CA SER A 17 -29.22 27.83 -36.71
C SER A 17 -29.00 26.41 -36.14
N SER A 18 -28.04 25.64 -36.66
CA SER A 18 -27.84 24.22 -36.32
C SER A 18 -26.59 23.90 -35.49
N CYS A 19 -26.00 24.87 -34.79
CA CYS A 19 -24.86 24.60 -33.89
C CYS A 19 -25.11 25.11 -32.47
N SER A 20 -26.25 24.77 -31.88
CA SER A 20 -26.46 24.91 -30.43
C SER A 20 -26.25 23.54 -29.79
N ASN A 21 -25.09 23.31 -29.17
CA ASN A 21 -24.83 22.11 -28.36
C ASN A 21 -25.53 22.17 -26.98
N LYS A 22 -26.63 22.91 -26.88
CA LYS A 22 -27.39 23.08 -25.64
C LYS A 22 -28.12 21.79 -25.30
N ARG A 23 -28.08 21.39 -24.04
CA ARG A 23 -28.82 20.25 -23.50
C ARG A 23 -30.32 20.50 -23.57
N ASP A 24 -31.07 19.46 -23.93
CA ASP A 24 -32.54 19.50 -23.89
C ASP A 24 -33.06 19.53 -22.45
N GLY A 25 -34.05 20.40 -22.18
CA GLY A 25 -34.67 20.55 -20.87
C GLY A 25 -34.00 21.57 -19.94
N VAL A 26 -34.41 21.56 -18.67
CA VAL A 26 -33.81 22.38 -17.62
C VAL A 26 -32.45 21.81 -17.20
N ALA A 27 -31.56 22.66 -16.70
CA ALA A 27 -30.27 22.20 -16.18
C ALA A 27 -30.49 21.23 -15.01
N LYS A 28 -29.62 20.22 -14.89
CA LYS A 28 -29.65 19.26 -13.78
C LYS A 28 -28.42 19.42 -12.92
N VAL A 29 -28.61 19.42 -11.61
CA VAL A 29 -27.56 19.60 -10.60
C VAL A 29 -27.55 18.41 -9.65
N LEU A 30 -26.37 17.84 -9.41
CA LEU A 30 -26.19 16.77 -8.43
C LEU A 30 -25.56 17.34 -7.16
N VAL A 31 -26.26 17.25 -6.03
CA VAL A 31 -25.70 17.60 -4.71
C VAL A 31 -25.11 16.35 -4.05
N PHE A 32 -23.79 16.33 -3.92
CA PHE A 32 -23.03 15.29 -3.24
C PHE A 32 -22.64 15.74 -1.83
N SER A 33 -22.88 14.89 -0.84
CA SER A 33 -22.71 15.21 0.60
C SER A 33 -22.15 14.05 1.43
N LYS A 34 -21.31 13.20 0.81
CA LYS A 34 -20.59 12.14 1.53
C LYS A 34 -19.50 12.76 2.40
N THR A 35 -19.31 12.21 3.59
CA THR A 35 -18.30 12.65 4.57
C THR A 35 -17.59 11.41 5.12
N SER A 36 -16.28 11.36 4.97
CA SER A 36 -15.38 10.39 5.62
C SER A 36 -14.73 10.99 6.88
N GLY A 37 -14.83 12.31 7.09
CA GLY A 37 -14.39 13.04 8.28
C GLY A 37 -15.56 13.63 9.08
N TYR A 38 -15.45 14.91 9.45
CA TYR A 38 -16.48 15.61 10.23
C TYR A 38 -17.78 15.77 9.42
N LYS A 39 -18.93 15.52 10.06
CA LYS A 39 -20.24 15.64 9.44
C LYS A 39 -20.97 16.90 9.92
N HIS A 40 -21.05 17.88 9.04
CA HIS A 40 -21.69 19.17 9.30
C HIS A 40 -23.21 19.04 9.50
N LYS A 41 -23.75 19.72 10.53
CA LYS A 41 -25.20 19.78 10.79
C LYS A 41 -25.96 20.60 9.75
N SER A 42 -25.28 21.46 9.00
CA SER A 42 -25.88 22.30 7.97
C SER A 42 -26.26 21.56 6.69
N ILE A 43 -25.72 20.36 6.44
CA ILE A 43 -25.96 19.59 5.20
C ILE A 43 -27.45 19.46 4.85
N PRO A 44 -28.37 19.06 5.77
CA PRO A 44 -29.79 19.00 5.46
C PRO A 44 -30.41 20.36 5.10
N ALA A 45 -30.00 21.44 5.78
CA ALA A 45 -30.46 22.79 5.50
C ALA A 45 -29.97 23.26 4.12
N GLY A 46 -28.70 23.01 3.79
CA GLY A 46 -28.13 23.31 2.48
C GLY A 46 -28.80 22.56 1.34
N ILE A 47 -29.09 21.26 1.51
CA ILE A 47 -29.86 20.49 0.52
C ILE A 47 -31.25 21.10 0.29
N ALA A 48 -31.96 21.45 1.38
CA ALA A 48 -33.30 22.03 1.28
C ALA A 48 -33.27 23.40 0.57
N ALA A 49 -32.30 24.25 0.91
CA ALA A 49 -32.10 25.54 0.29
C ALA A 49 -31.78 25.44 -1.21
N ILE A 50 -30.86 24.57 -1.61
CA ILE A 50 -30.49 24.37 -3.02
C ILE A 50 -31.67 23.84 -3.83
N LYS A 51 -32.46 22.90 -3.30
CA LYS A 51 -33.69 22.42 -3.94
C LYS A 51 -34.71 23.54 -4.15
N LYS A 52 -34.88 24.40 -3.14
CA LYS A 52 -35.76 25.56 -3.23
C LYS A 52 -35.29 26.52 -4.33
N LEU A 53 -34.01 26.87 -4.34
CA LEU A 53 -33.41 27.73 -5.39
C LEU A 53 -33.60 27.15 -6.79
N GLY A 54 -33.42 25.83 -6.95
CA GLY A 54 -33.66 25.13 -8.22
C GLY A 54 -35.10 25.29 -8.72
N SER A 55 -36.07 25.10 -7.82
CA SER A 55 -37.49 25.27 -8.14
C SER A 55 -37.88 26.72 -8.48
N GLU A 56 -37.19 27.71 -7.92
CA GLU A 56 -37.47 29.14 -8.15
C GLU A 56 -36.85 29.66 -9.46
N VAL A 57 -35.71 29.11 -9.88
CA VAL A 57 -34.88 29.67 -10.96
C VAL A 57 -34.78 28.76 -12.19
N GLY A 58 -35.28 27.52 -12.10
CA GLY A 58 -35.45 26.63 -13.25
C GLY A 58 -34.29 25.67 -13.49
N PHE A 59 -33.84 24.96 -12.46
CA PHE A 59 -32.97 23.79 -12.57
C PHE A 59 -33.40 22.67 -11.61
N ASP A 60 -33.21 21.43 -12.04
CA ASP A 60 -33.54 20.24 -11.26
C ASP A 60 -32.38 19.87 -10.32
N VAL A 61 -32.70 19.34 -9.15
CA VAL A 61 -31.73 19.01 -8.10
C VAL A 61 -31.90 17.57 -7.61
N ASP A 62 -30.93 16.73 -7.95
CA ASP A 62 -30.76 15.39 -7.39
C ASP A 62 -29.77 15.44 -6.23
N THR A 63 -29.87 14.50 -5.28
CA THR A 63 -29.01 14.47 -4.09
C THR A 63 -28.50 13.07 -3.82
N THR A 64 -27.23 12.93 -3.47
CA THR A 64 -26.65 11.63 -3.11
C THR A 64 -25.56 11.73 -2.05
N LYS A 65 -25.36 10.60 -1.37
CA LYS A 65 -24.16 10.30 -0.54
C LYS A 65 -23.42 9.07 -1.08
N ASN A 66 -23.95 8.47 -2.13
CA ASN A 66 -23.41 7.26 -2.73
C ASN A 66 -22.38 7.66 -3.79
N ALA A 67 -21.10 7.43 -3.50
CA ALA A 67 -20.00 7.70 -4.42
C ALA A 67 -20.03 6.78 -5.65
N ASN A 68 -20.72 5.63 -5.60
CA ASN A 68 -20.86 4.73 -6.75
C ASN A 68 -21.65 5.35 -7.92
N LEU A 69 -22.24 6.54 -7.72
CA LEU A 69 -22.87 7.32 -8.78
C LEU A 69 -21.87 8.21 -9.56
N PHE A 70 -20.60 8.25 -9.16
CA PHE A 70 -19.53 8.93 -9.90
C PHE A 70 -19.04 8.02 -11.02
N THR A 71 -19.85 7.92 -12.07
CA THR A 71 -19.56 7.21 -13.32
C THR A 71 -19.87 8.12 -14.50
N ASP A 72 -19.18 7.94 -15.63
CA ASP A 72 -19.44 8.71 -16.86
C ASP A 72 -20.93 8.67 -17.24
N ASP A 73 -21.57 7.51 -17.13
CA ASP A 73 -22.98 7.31 -17.48
C ASP A 73 -23.97 8.07 -16.61
N ASN A 74 -23.67 8.25 -15.33
CA ASN A 74 -24.52 9.03 -14.44
C ASN A 74 -24.16 10.52 -14.53
N LEU A 75 -22.87 10.87 -14.49
CA LEU A 75 -22.40 12.25 -14.45
C LEU A 75 -22.73 13.03 -15.74
N LYS A 76 -22.80 12.37 -16.90
CA LYS A 76 -23.22 13.01 -18.16
C LYS A 76 -24.61 13.64 -18.09
N ASN A 77 -25.46 13.24 -17.14
CA ASN A 77 -26.82 13.77 -16.97
C ASN A 77 -26.87 15.12 -16.24
N TYR A 78 -25.76 15.57 -15.66
CA TYR A 78 -25.70 16.79 -14.86
C TYR A 78 -24.89 17.87 -15.56
N SER A 79 -25.31 19.12 -15.38
CA SER A 79 -24.60 20.31 -15.82
C SER A 79 -23.58 20.75 -14.77
N THR A 80 -23.89 20.51 -13.49
CA THR A 80 -23.05 20.85 -12.34
C THR A 80 -23.15 19.79 -11.24
N VAL A 81 -22.02 19.49 -10.59
CA VAL A 81 -21.96 18.72 -9.35
C VAL A 81 -21.57 19.65 -8.20
N ILE A 82 -22.33 19.62 -7.12
CA ILE A 82 -22.10 20.40 -5.90
C ILE A 82 -21.53 19.49 -4.82
N PHE A 83 -20.37 19.84 -4.29
CA PHE A 83 -19.80 19.23 -3.09
C PHE A 83 -20.24 20.09 -1.90
N LEU A 84 -21.28 19.62 -1.19
CA LEU A 84 -21.87 20.33 -0.07
C LEU A 84 -21.30 19.80 1.24
N SER A 85 -20.32 20.52 1.79
CA SER A 85 -19.65 20.23 3.06
C SER A 85 -19.18 18.77 3.18
N THR A 86 -18.63 18.24 2.08
CA THR A 86 -17.91 16.95 2.06
C THR A 86 -16.66 17.04 2.93
N THR A 87 -16.17 15.93 3.47
CA THR A 87 -14.95 15.91 4.30
C THR A 87 -14.18 14.60 4.17
N GLY A 88 -12.84 14.66 4.19
CA GLY A 88 -11.94 13.53 4.00
C GLY A 88 -11.94 12.99 2.56
N ASN A 89 -11.38 11.80 2.37
CA ASN A 89 -11.34 11.16 1.05
C ASN A 89 -12.63 10.36 0.83
N VAL A 90 -13.40 10.73 -0.19
CA VAL A 90 -14.79 10.29 -0.37
C VAL A 90 -14.99 9.54 -1.69
N LEU A 91 -14.08 9.67 -2.64
CA LEU A 91 -14.03 8.96 -3.91
C LEU A 91 -12.87 7.94 -3.92
N ASP A 92 -13.04 6.86 -4.67
CA ASP A 92 -11.93 5.97 -5.05
C ASP A 92 -11.30 6.40 -6.39
N ASN A 93 -10.15 5.82 -6.77
CA ASN A 93 -9.42 6.20 -7.98
C ASN A 93 -10.25 6.14 -9.27
N LYS A 94 -11.25 5.25 -9.36
CA LYS A 94 -12.13 5.15 -10.55
C LYS A 94 -13.16 6.26 -10.54
N GLN A 95 -13.72 6.57 -9.38
CA GLN A 95 -14.66 7.67 -9.18
C GLN A 95 -13.99 9.02 -9.38
N GLU A 96 -12.75 9.18 -8.91
CA GLU A 96 -11.91 10.34 -9.22
C GLU A 96 -11.72 10.49 -10.73
N ALA A 97 -11.29 9.42 -11.42
CA ALA A 97 -11.07 9.45 -12.86
C ALA A 97 -12.36 9.81 -13.63
N ALA A 98 -13.52 9.25 -13.24
CA ALA A 98 -14.81 9.63 -13.81
C ALA A 98 -15.15 11.12 -13.57
N PHE A 99 -14.76 11.67 -12.41
CA PHE A 99 -14.96 13.08 -12.10
C PHE A 99 -14.03 14.01 -12.88
N GLU A 100 -12.75 13.66 -13.05
CA GLU A 100 -11.81 14.37 -13.95
C GLU A 100 -12.39 14.45 -15.36
N ARG A 101 -12.82 13.29 -15.88
CA ARG A 101 -13.40 13.19 -17.23
C ARG A 101 -14.66 14.02 -17.38
N TYR A 102 -15.52 14.07 -16.36
CA TYR A 102 -16.72 14.92 -16.32
C TYR A 102 -16.36 16.42 -16.40
N ILE A 103 -15.34 16.87 -15.67
CA ILE A 103 -14.87 18.27 -15.72
C ILE A 103 -14.24 18.57 -17.10
N GLN A 104 -13.40 17.68 -17.63
CA GLN A 104 -12.80 17.76 -18.97
C GLN A 104 -13.84 17.81 -20.10
N ALA A 105 -14.97 17.13 -19.91
CA ALA A 105 -16.08 17.15 -20.84
C ALA A 105 -16.89 18.46 -20.80
N GLY A 106 -16.56 19.40 -19.90
CA GLY A 106 -17.20 20.70 -19.75
C GLY A 106 -18.16 20.82 -18.55
N GLY A 107 -18.14 19.85 -17.64
CA GLY A 107 -18.97 19.82 -16.43
C GLY A 107 -18.64 20.95 -15.45
N GLY A 108 -19.66 21.41 -14.71
CA GLY A 108 -19.49 22.40 -13.65
C GLY A 108 -19.21 21.78 -12.28
N TYR A 109 -18.45 22.48 -11.44
CA TYR A 109 -18.18 22.17 -10.04
C TYR A 109 -18.56 23.35 -9.13
N VAL A 110 -19.20 23.04 -8.00
CA VAL A 110 -19.46 23.99 -6.91
C VAL A 110 -19.01 23.37 -5.59
N GLY A 111 -18.02 23.95 -4.94
CA GLY A 111 -17.64 23.60 -3.57
C GLY A 111 -18.28 24.55 -2.55
N ILE A 112 -18.90 24.00 -1.51
CA ILE A 112 -19.48 24.79 -0.42
C ILE A 112 -18.85 24.36 0.90
N HIS A 113 -18.37 25.35 1.66
CA HIS A 113 -17.76 25.23 2.97
C HIS A 113 -16.63 24.19 2.99
N ALA A 114 -16.89 23.00 3.55
CA ALA A 114 -15.90 21.96 3.78
C ALA A 114 -15.43 21.22 2.52
N ALA A 115 -15.89 21.60 1.33
CA ALA A 115 -15.41 21.02 0.07
C ALA A 115 -13.88 21.12 -0.12
N THR A 116 -13.19 22.04 0.55
CA THR A 116 -11.71 22.12 0.58
C THR A 116 -11.05 21.23 1.64
N ASP A 117 -11.83 20.66 2.57
CA ASP A 117 -11.46 19.61 3.53
C ASP A 117 -11.71 18.21 2.92
N THR A 118 -11.56 18.06 1.60
CA THR A 118 -11.93 16.84 0.84
C THR A 118 -10.80 16.46 -0.13
N GLU A 119 -10.54 15.15 -0.30
CA GLU A 119 -9.53 14.58 -1.21
C GLU A 119 -8.12 15.17 -1.06
N TYR A 120 -7.51 14.99 0.12
CA TYR A 120 -6.22 15.59 0.46
C TYR A 120 -5.04 15.06 -0.36
N ASP A 121 -5.14 13.81 -0.79
CA ASP A 121 -4.15 13.05 -1.57
C ASP A 121 -4.32 13.19 -3.08
N TRP A 122 -5.26 14.05 -3.53
CA TRP A 122 -5.55 14.29 -4.93
C TRP A 122 -5.28 15.76 -5.30
N GLY A 123 -4.06 16.04 -5.75
CA GLY A 123 -3.60 17.37 -6.10
C GLY A 123 -4.43 18.05 -7.20
N TRP A 124 -4.95 17.27 -8.16
CA TRP A 124 -5.84 17.79 -9.21
C TRP A 124 -7.14 18.33 -8.61
N TYR A 125 -7.73 17.67 -7.60
CA TYR A 125 -8.90 18.19 -6.90
C TYR A 125 -8.57 19.44 -6.10
N THR A 126 -7.40 19.51 -5.46
CA THR A 126 -6.95 20.74 -4.78
C THR A 126 -6.91 21.94 -5.75
N LYS A 127 -6.42 21.74 -6.98
CA LYS A 127 -6.43 22.78 -8.02
C LYS A 127 -7.85 23.10 -8.54
N LEU A 128 -8.75 22.12 -8.64
CA LEU A 128 -10.16 22.32 -8.98
C LEU A 128 -10.91 23.10 -7.90
N ALA A 129 -10.83 22.68 -6.64
CA ALA A 129 -11.43 23.35 -5.49
C ALA A 129 -10.83 24.74 -5.29
N GLY A 130 -9.54 24.90 -5.62
CA GLY A 130 -8.78 26.13 -5.62
C GLY A 130 -7.97 26.38 -4.34
N ALA A 131 -8.14 25.54 -3.33
CA ALA A 131 -7.36 25.56 -2.09
C ALA A 131 -7.56 24.25 -1.30
N GLN A 132 -6.78 24.05 -0.25
CA GLN A 132 -6.93 22.96 0.71
C GLN A 132 -7.11 23.52 2.12
N PHE A 133 -7.95 22.88 2.93
CA PHE A 133 -8.14 23.25 4.33
C PHE A 133 -6.83 23.11 5.13
N LEU A 134 -6.55 24.10 5.98
CA LEU A 134 -5.42 24.12 6.91
C LEU A 134 -5.92 24.05 8.36
N SER A 135 -6.75 25.00 8.76
CA SER A 135 -7.27 25.16 10.12
C SER A 135 -8.51 26.06 10.12
N HIS A 136 -9.11 26.32 11.29
CA HIS A 136 -10.16 27.32 11.46
C HIS A 136 -10.13 27.88 12.90
N PRO A 137 -10.65 29.09 13.16
CA PRO A 137 -10.75 29.64 14.50
C PRO A 137 -11.82 28.89 15.31
N ARG A 138 -11.81 29.07 16.64
CA ARG A 138 -12.76 28.41 17.52
C ARG A 138 -14.18 28.98 17.34
N GLY A 139 -15.12 28.12 16.98
CA GLY A 139 -16.54 28.46 16.86
C GLY A 139 -16.85 29.19 15.55
N THR A 140 -17.96 29.94 15.53
CA THR A 140 -18.42 30.69 14.36
C THR A 140 -18.35 32.20 14.66
N PRO A 141 -17.17 32.84 14.49
CA PRO A 141 -17.04 34.27 14.74
C PRO A 141 -17.82 35.10 13.70
N GLU A 142 -18.17 36.32 14.07
CA GLU A 142 -18.56 37.36 13.11
C GLU A 142 -17.30 37.95 12.46
N ALA A 143 -17.33 38.13 11.14
CA ALA A 143 -16.24 38.71 10.40
C ALA A 143 -16.71 39.55 9.20
N ASP A 144 -15.79 40.40 8.72
CA ASP A 144 -15.99 41.29 7.60
C ASP A 144 -15.53 40.61 6.31
N PHE A 145 -16.48 40.26 5.45
CA PHE A 145 -16.19 39.73 4.10
C PHE A 145 -16.05 40.91 3.13
N ILE A 146 -14.84 41.13 2.62
CA ILE A 146 -14.52 42.19 1.68
C ILE A 146 -14.84 41.74 0.26
N VAL A 147 -15.77 42.43 -0.39
CA VAL A 147 -16.21 42.13 -1.76
C VAL A 147 -15.19 42.66 -2.77
N LYS A 148 -14.46 41.77 -3.44
CA LYS A 148 -13.41 42.12 -4.42
C LYS A 148 -13.98 42.33 -5.83
N ASP A 149 -14.95 41.52 -6.23
CA ASP A 149 -15.65 41.68 -7.50
C ASP A 149 -17.17 41.79 -7.28
N LYS A 150 -17.73 42.99 -7.51
CA LYS A 150 -19.16 43.29 -7.41
C LYS A 150 -19.94 43.03 -8.71
N ASN A 151 -19.25 42.76 -9.81
CA ASN A 151 -19.87 42.55 -11.11
C ASN A 151 -20.15 41.07 -11.37
N PHE A 152 -19.40 40.18 -10.72
CA PHE A 152 -19.64 38.74 -10.80
C PHE A 152 -21.04 38.36 -10.31
N ILE A 153 -21.65 37.37 -10.96
CA ILE A 153 -23.06 37.00 -10.76
C ILE A 153 -23.38 36.61 -9.31
N ALA A 154 -22.44 35.97 -8.60
CA ALA A 154 -22.58 35.59 -7.19
C ALA A 154 -22.47 36.76 -6.20
N ASN A 155 -22.03 37.94 -6.63
CA ASN A 155 -21.83 39.09 -5.74
C ASN A 155 -22.66 40.31 -6.15
N LYS A 156 -23.32 40.30 -7.31
CA LYS A 156 -24.01 41.46 -7.89
C LYS A 156 -25.11 42.06 -6.99
N HIS A 157 -25.69 41.26 -6.11
CA HIS A 157 -26.67 41.72 -5.12
C HIS A 157 -26.04 42.45 -3.93
N LEU A 158 -24.78 42.17 -3.60
CA LEU A 158 -24.04 42.83 -2.52
C LEU A 158 -23.67 44.26 -2.94
N LYS A 159 -24.36 45.26 -2.38
CA LYS A 159 -24.14 46.68 -2.74
C LYS A 159 -22.97 47.28 -1.99
N ASP A 160 -22.78 46.89 -0.73
CA ASP A 160 -21.68 47.34 0.10
C ASP A 160 -20.36 46.64 -0.25
N THR A 161 -19.24 47.27 0.09
CA THR A 161 -17.91 46.66 -0.07
C THR A 161 -17.59 45.65 1.02
N ILE A 162 -18.34 45.69 2.12
CA ILE A 162 -18.17 44.84 3.29
C ILE A 162 -19.50 44.12 3.53
N TRP A 163 -19.43 42.81 3.72
CA TRP A 163 -20.56 41.95 4.07
C TRP A 163 -20.27 41.31 5.42
N HIS A 164 -20.97 41.79 6.46
CA HIS A 164 -20.79 41.31 7.84
C HIS A 164 -21.53 39.98 8.01
N ARG A 165 -20.82 38.91 8.36
CA ARG A 165 -21.41 37.57 8.53
C ARG A 165 -20.78 36.77 9.64
N THR A 166 -21.59 35.88 10.21
CA THR A 166 -21.18 34.87 11.18
C THR A 166 -21.10 33.49 10.52
N ASP A 167 -19.92 32.87 10.53
CA ASP A 167 -19.70 31.54 9.95
C ASP A 167 -18.46 30.89 10.58
N GLU A 168 -18.14 29.63 10.23
CA GLU A 168 -16.83 29.04 10.54
C GLU A 168 -15.86 29.38 9.40
N LEU A 169 -14.75 30.05 9.73
CA LEU A 169 -13.86 30.70 8.75
C LEU A 169 -12.62 29.84 8.51
N TYR A 170 -12.55 29.18 7.36
CA TYR A 170 -11.42 28.30 7.05
C TYR A 170 -10.16 29.08 6.70
N ASN A 171 -9.03 28.66 7.27
CA ASN A 171 -7.70 28.99 6.80
C ASN A 171 -7.28 27.96 5.73
N TYR A 172 -6.53 28.42 4.74
CA TYR A 172 -6.18 27.62 3.57
C TYR A 172 -4.67 27.44 3.40
N LYS A 173 -4.28 26.30 2.82
CA LYS A 173 -2.95 26.01 2.27
C LYS A 173 -3.09 25.56 0.82
N ASN A 174 -1.97 25.48 0.09
CA ASN A 174 -1.93 25.01 -1.31
C ASN A 174 -2.92 25.76 -2.23
N MET A 175 -3.03 27.07 -2.04
CA MET A 175 -3.91 27.93 -2.83
C MET A 175 -3.52 27.86 -4.32
N ASN A 176 -4.50 27.63 -5.19
CA ASN A 176 -4.30 27.71 -6.62
C ASN A 176 -4.11 29.19 -7.03
N PRO A 177 -2.97 29.59 -7.62
CA PRO A 177 -2.72 30.98 -7.99
C PRO A 177 -3.63 31.49 -9.11
N ASP A 178 -4.27 30.60 -9.87
CA ASP A 178 -5.08 30.95 -11.05
C ASP A 178 -6.55 31.26 -10.71
N VAL A 179 -6.92 31.29 -9.43
CA VAL A 179 -8.31 31.57 -9.02
C VAL A 179 -8.64 33.07 -9.11
N ASN A 180 -9.88 33.38 -9.48
CA ASN A 180 -10.42 34.73 -9.45
C ASN A 180 -11.15 34.95 -8.13
N VAL A 181 -10.53 35.70 -7.22
CA VAL A 181 -11.04 35.92 -5.87
C VAL A 181 -12.24 36.87 -5.88
N LEU A 182 -13.36 36.41 -5.31
CA LEU A 182 -14.62 37.13 -5.20
C LEU A 182 -14.76 37.84 -3.86
N LEU A 183 -14.39 37.14 -2.78
CA LEU A 183 -14.48 37.61 -1.40
C LEU A 183 -13.18 37.30 -0.67
N THR A 184 -12.73 38.21 0.20
CA THR A 184 -11.68 37.94 1.20
C THR A 184 -12.20 38.21 2.60
N LEU A 185 -11.58 37.63 3.62
CA LEU A 185 -11.80 37.98 5.02
C LEU A 185 -10.85 39.10 5.46
N ASP A 186 -11.33 39.98 6.33
CA ASP A 186 -10.49 40.89 7.11
C ASP A 186 -10.12 40.23 8.45
N GLU A 187 -8.89 39.72 8.56
CA GLU A 187 -8.42 39.06 9.79
C GLU A 187 -8.35 40.00 11.01
N SER A 188 -8.45 41.32 10.82
CA SER A 188 -8.53 42.27 11.94
C SER A 188 -9.90 42.29 12.62
N SER A 189 -10.95 41.81 11.95
CA SER A 189 -12.32 41.78 12.48
C SER A 189 -12.59 40.57 13.38
N TYR A 190 -11.72 39.56 13.40
CA TYR A 190 -11.87 38.35 14.22
C TYR A 190 -10.52 37.84 14.76
N LYS A 191 -10.49 36.64 15.36
CA LYS A 191 -9.27 36.00 15.89
C LYS A 191 -9.10 34.60 15.32
N GLY A 192 -7.86 34.24 14.98
CA GLY A 192 -7.48 32.90 14.50
C GLY A 192 -7.39 32.76 12.97
N GLY A 193 -7.28 33.87 12.23
CA GLY A 193 -6.86 33.84 10.83
C GLY A 193 -5.37 33.50 10.69
N GLU A 194 -5.03 32.76 9.64
CA GLU A 194 -3.66 32.31 9.34
C GLU A 194 -3.24 32.57 7.88
N ASN A 195 -4.04 33.29 7.09
CA ASN A 195 -3.74 33.64 5.69
C ASN A 195 -3.24 35.09 5.52
N GLY A 196 -3.34 35.92 6.57
CA GLY A 196 -2.81 37.28 6.61
C GLY A 196 -3.67 38.30 5.88
N ASP A 197 -3.05 39.37 5.37
CA ASP A 197 -3.73 40.52 4.73
C ASP A 197 -4.55 40.15 3.49
N PHE A 198 -4.30 38.97 2.91
CA PHE A 198 -5.03 38.45 1.77
C PHE A 198 -5.55 37.04 2.07
N HIS A 199 -6.76 36.98 2.62
CA HIS A 199 -7.45 35.73 2.96
C HIS A 199 -8.65 35.48 2.03
N PRO A 200 -8.48 34.84 0.86
CA PRO A 200 -9.60 34.44 0.01
C PRO A 200 -10.59 33.52 0.72
N ILE A 201 -11.89 33.76 0.53
CA ILE A 201 -12.96 32.92 1.10
C ILE A 201 -14.04 32.55 0.08
N ALA A 202 -14.06 33.17 -1.09
CA ALA A 202 -14.84 32.71 -2.23
C ALA A 202 -14.14 33.08 -3.54
N TRP A 203 -14.20 32.20 -4.53
CA TRP A 203 -13.52 32.39 -5.82
C TRP A 203 -14.16 31.55 -6.93
N TYR A 204 -13.73 31.83 -8.16
CA TYR A 204 -14.10 31.05 -9.34
C TYR A 204 -12.95 30.97 -10.35
N HIS A 205 -12.98 29.97 -11.20
CA HIS A 205 -12.05 29.80 -12.32
C HIS A 205 -12.59 28.81 -13.34
N GLU A 206 -11.91 28.73 -14.48
CA GLU A 206 -12.01 27.58 -15.37
C GLU A 206 -10.85 26.64 -15.04
N TYR A 207 -11.11 25.33 -15.05
CA TYR A 207 -10.10 24.34 -14.73
C TYR A 207 -10.35 23.06 -15.51
N ASP A 208 -9.32 22.60 -16.21
CA ASP A 208 -9.29 21.36 -16.98
C ASP A 208 -10.55 21.13 -17.82
N GLY A 209 -11.00 22.15 -18.57
CA GLY A 209 -12.17 22.12 -19.44
C GLY A 209 -13.51 22.50 -18.80
N GLY A 210 -13.61 22.49 -17.47
CA GLY A 210 -14.83 22.82 -16.72
C GLY A 210 -14.81 24.17 -16.02
N ARG A 211 -15.91 24.48 -15.31
CA ARG A 211 -16.08 25.72 -14.53
C ARG A 211 -16.17 25.39 -13.05
N ALA A 212 -15.36 26.05 -12.23
CA ALA A 212 -15.31 25.85 -10.79
C ALA A 212 -15.72 27.12 -10.04
N PHE A 213 -16.59 26.97 -9.05
CA PHE A 213 -16.91 28.00 -8.07
C PHE A 213 -16.75 27.42 -6.67
N TYR A 214 -16.21 28.20 -5.75
CA TYR A 214 -16.09 27.82 -4.35
C TYR A 214 -16.49 28.97 -3.42
N THR A 215 -17.12 28.62 -2.31
CA THR A 215 -17.34 29.52 -1.18
C THR A 215 -17.06 28.79 0.14
N GLY A 216 -16.29 29.40 1.03
CA GLY A 216 -15.96 28.89 2.36
C GLY A 216 -17.10 29.05 3.37
N GLY A 217 -18.16 29.78 3.02
CA GLY A 217 -19.35 29.90 3.88
C GLY A 217 -20.28 28.68 3.79
N GLY A 218 -21.17 28.54 4.77
CA GLY A 218 -22.18 27.46 4.83
C GLY A 218 -21.96 26.43 5.95
N HIS A 219 -21.16 26.76 6.98
CA HIS A 219 -20.98 25.89 8.14
C HIS A 219 -22.28 25.72 8.93
N THR A 220 -23.00 26.82 9.11
CA THR A 220 -24.20 26.90 9.96
C THR A 220 -25.47 26.60 9.17
N ALA A 221 -26.50 26.11 9.85
CA ALA A 221 -27.81 25.92 9.20
C ALA A 221 -28.44 27.28 8.85
N GLU A 222 -28.21 28.27 9.71
CA GLU A 222 -28.65 29.66 9.61
C GLU A 222 -28.12 30.36 8.36
N SER A 223 -26.91 30.01 7.88
CA SER A 223 -26.38 30.53 6.61
C SER A 223 -27.33 30.23 5.45
N PHE A 224 -28.01 29.08 5.45
CA PHE A 224 -28.95 28.69 4.39
C PHE A 224 -30.34 29.32 4.54
N GLU A 225 -30.54 30.18 5.54
CA GLU A 225 -31.71 31.05 5.67
C GLU A 225 -31.39 32.51 5.29
N GLU A 226 -30.10 32.85 5.19
CA GLU A 226 -29.65 34.20 4.89
C GLU A 226 -29.88 34.57 3.41
N PRO A 227 -30.68 35.63 3.11
CA PRO A 227 -31.03 35.97 1.73
C PRO A 227 -29.84 36.28 0.82
N ASP A 228 -28.79 36.92 1.36
CA ASP A 228 -27.63 37.31 0.56
C ASP A 228 -26.66 36.13 0.36
N PHE A 229 -26.56 35.19 1.30
CA PHE A 229 -25.83 33.94 1.07
C PHE A 229 -26.55 33.05 0.06
N LEU A 230 -27.88 32.95 0.11
CA LEU A 230 -28.67 32.21 -0.88
C LEU A 230 -28.49 32.73 -2.31
N LYS A 231 -28.43 34.05 -2.50
CA LYS A 231 -28.13 34.65 -3.81
C LYS A 231 -26.68 34.41 -4.24
N HIS A 232 -25.74 34.41 -3.28
CA HIS A 232 -24.33 34.13 -3.55
C HIS A 232 -24.13 32.70 -4.06
N ILE A 233 -24.67 31.69 -3.37
CA ILE A 233 -24.59 30.30 -3.84
C ILE A 233 -25.34 30.11 -5.15
N LEU A 234 -26.49 30.77 -5.35
CA LEU A 234 -27.24 30.70 -6.60
C LEU A 234 -26.41 31.21 -7.79
N GLY A 235 -25.75 32.37 -7.64
CA GLY A 235 -24.89 32.91 -8.69
C GLY A 235 -23.71 31.99 -8.99
N GLY A 236 -23.11 31.37 -7.97
CA GLY A 236 -22.07 30.35 -8.16
C GLY A 236 -22.55 29.13 -8.93
N ILE A 237 -23.74 28.60 -8.58
CA ILE A 237 -24.38 27.48 -9.29
C ILE A 237 -24.67 27.85 -10.75
N GLN A 238 -25.20 29.05 -11.01
CA GLN A 238 -25.47 29.54 -12.35
C GLN A 238 -24.20 29.70 -13.19
N TYR A 239 -23.11 30.20 -12.59
CA TYR A 239 -21.80 30.24 -13.24
C TYR A 239 -21.32 28.84 -13.64
N ALA A 240 -21.38 27.87 -12.72
CA ALA A 240 -20.96 26.50 -12.98
C ALA A 240 -21.79 25.82 -14.09
N ILE A 241 -23.13 26.00 -14.07
CA ILE A 241 -24.03 25.50 -15.14
C ILE A 241 -23.65 26.10 -16.50
N GLY A 242 -23.23 27.36 -16.53
CA GLY A 242 -22.87 28.07 -17.75
C GLY A 242 -24.03 28.12 -18.75
N LYS A 243 -23.77 27.68 -19.99
CA LYS A 243 -24.78 27.67 -21.06
C LYS A 243 -25.68 26.42 -21.07
N ASN A 244 -25.50 25.50 -20.12
CA ASN A 244 -26.15 24.19 -20.08
C ASN A 244 -25.93 23.40 -21.38
N GLU A 245 -24.68 23.23 -21.79
CA GLU A 245 -24.30 22.47 -22.98
C GLU A 245 -24.25 20.95 -22.68
N ASN A 246 -24.37 20.12 -23.71
CA ASN A 246 -24.10 18.69 -23.59
C ASN A 246 -22.59 18.48 -23.35
N LEU A 247 -22.26 17.61 -22.42
CA LEU A 247 -20.87 17.27 -22.11
C LEU A 247 -20.23 16.53 -23.28
N ASP A 248 -19.00 16.91 -23.61
CA ASP A 248 -18.23 16.33 -24.70
C ASP A 248 -17.09 15.46 -24.16
N TYR A 249 -17.41 14.21 -23.84
CA TYR A 249 -16.44 13.22 -23.33
C TYR A 249 -15.35 12.85 -24.34
N SER A 250 -15.43 13.31 -25.61
CA SER A 250 -14.32 13.14 -26.56
C SER A 250 -13.11 14.02 -26.21
N LYS A 251 -13.30 15.04 -25.36
CA LYS A 251 -12.24 15.90 -24.84
C LYS A 251 -11.54 15.33 -23.60
N SER A 252 -12.12 14.33 -22.96
CA SER A 252 -11.58 13.75 -21.73
C SER A 252 -10.30 12.97 -22.02
N THR A 253 -9.21 13.36 -21.35
CA THR A 253 -7.87 12.75 -21.49
C THR A 253 -7.57 11.77 -20.36
N THR A 254 -8.22 11.93 -19.20
CA THR A 254 -8.07 11.00 -18.08
C THR A 254 -8.59 9.61 -18.45
N GLN A 255 -7.78 8.60 -18.17
CA GLN A 255 -8.10 7.19 -18.35
C GLN A 255 -8.67 6.61 -17.05
N ILE A 256 -9.57 5.63 -17.15
CA ILE A 256 -10.12 4.92 -15.99
C ILE A 256 -9.09 3.87 -15.51
N PRO A 257 -8.80 3.78 -14.20
CA PRO A 257 -7.92 2.75 -13.67
C PRO A 257 -8.40 1.33 -14.02
N PRO A 258 -7.50 0.43 -14.44
CA PRO A 258 -7.84 -0.96 -14.68
C PRO A 258 -8.28 -1.67 -13.39
N ASP A 259 -9.09 -2.72 -13.54
CA ASP A 259 -9.48 -3.56 -12.40
C ASP A 259 -8.27 -4.26 -11.78
N ALA A 260 -8.20 -4.29 -10.45
CA ALA A 260 -7.10 -4.90 -9.71
C ALA A 260 -6.90 -6.41 -10.01
N ASP A 261 -7.97 -7.10 -10.37
CA ASP A 261 -7.96 -8.54 -10.67
C ASP A 261 -7.51 -8.86 -12.11
N ARG A 262 -7.20 -7.84 -12.92
CA ARG A 262 -6.51 -8.00 -14.21
C ARG A 262 -5.02 -8.21 -14.05
N PHE A 263 -4.48 -8.01 -12.85
CA PHE A 263 -3.06 -8.22 -12.55
C PHE A 263 -2.86 -9.56 -11.86
N SER A 264 -1.82 -10.27 -12.28
CA SER A 264 -1.37 -11.51 -11.64
C SER A 264 0.15 -11.58 -11.64
N LYS A 265 0.75 -12.20 -10.62
CA LYS A 265 2.18 -12.52 -10.64
C LYS A 265 2.41 -13.84 -11.37
N VAL A 266 3.31 -13.83 -12.34
CA VAL A 266 3.86 -15.05 -12.94
C VAL A 266 5.21 -15.33 -12.30
N THR A 267 5.30 -16.41 -11.52
CA THR A 267 6.55 -16.85 -10.90
C THR A 267 7.39 -17.62 -11.93
N LEU A 268 8.62 -17.16 -12.17
CA LEU A 268 9.57 -17.80 -13.08
C LEU A 268 10.45 -18.82 -12.33
N LYS A 269 10.86 -18.49 -11.12
CA LYS A 269 11.68 -19.35 -10.24
C LYS A 269 11.46 -18.96 -8.77
N GLU A 270 11.43 -19.92 -7.87
CA GLU A 270 11.17 -19.69 -6.43
C GLU A 270 12.03 -20.63 -5.57
N GLY A 271 12.58 -20.09 -4.48
CA GLY A 271 13.30 -20.83 -3.45
C GLY A 271 14.77 -21.13 -3.75
N ASP A 272 15.30 -20.65 -4.88
CA ASP A 272 16.67 -20.94 -5.33
C ASP A 272 17.65 -19.75 -5.16
N PHE A 273 17.19 -18.61 -4.61
CA PHE A 273 17.99 -17.40 -4.46
C PHE A 273 18.43 -17.19 -3.00
N PHE A 274 19.71 -16.93 -2.80
CA PHE A 274 20.32 -16.68 -1.50
C PHE A 274 20.82 -15.25 -1.38
N GLU A 275 19.99 -14.41 -0.75
CA GLU A 275 20.22 -12.97 -0.60
C GLU A 275 20.35 -12.23 -1.95
N PRO A 276 19.34 -12.34 -2.83
CA PRO A 276 19.36 -11.62 -4.10
C PRO A 276 19.36 -10.11 -3.84
N THR A 277 20.12 -9.34 -4.63
CA THR A 277 20.24 -7.89 -4.49
C THR A 277 19.63 -7.17 -5.67
N GLU A 278 20.19 -7.27 -6.87
CA GLU A 278 19.70 -6.55 -8.05
C GLU A 278 19.63 -7.50 -9.26
N MET A 279 18.76 -7.21 -10.22
CA MET A 279 18.67 -7.97 -11.48
C MET A 279 18.86 -7.07 -12.70
N THR A 280 19.14 -7.70 -13.84
CA THR A 280 18.99 -7.03 -15.14
C THR A 280 18.42 -7.98 -16.18
N VAL A 281 17.43 -7.50 -16.93
CA VAL A 281 16.73 -8.27 -17.96
C VAL A 281 17.42 -8.05 -19.31
N LEU A 282 17.90 -9.12 -19.93
CA LEU A 282 18.64 -9.07 -21.20
C LEU A 282 17.68 -8.96 -22.41
N PRO A 283 18.18 -8.56 -23.60
CA PRO A 283 17.34 -8.41 -24.80
C PRO A 283 16.59 -9.66 -25.24
N ASN A 284 17.05 -10.85 -24.86
CA ASN A 284 16.41 -12.14 -25.11
C ASN A 284 15.48 -12.59 -23.97
N SER A 285 15.17 -11.70 -23.02
CA SER A 285 14.37 -11.96 -21.81
C SER A 285 15.01 -12.90 -20.79
N ASP A 286 16.26 -13.33 -20.98
CA ASP A 286 17.04 -13.95 -19.91
C ASP A 286 17.30 -12.91 -18.81
N VAL A 287 17.49 -13.36 -17.57
CA VAL A 287 17.66 -12.47 -16.43
C VAL A 287 18.94 -12.82 -15.68
N LEU A 288 19.82 -11.85 -15.50
CA LEU A 288 20.94 -11.97 -14.56
C LEU A 288 20.48 -11.48 -13.19
N VAL A 289 20.82 -12.23 -12.14
CA VAL A 289 20.51 -11.90 -10.75
C VAL A 289 21.80 -11.90 -9.93
N ALA A 290 22.08 -10.79 -9.26
CA ALA A 290 23.17 -10.70 -8.29
C ALA A 290 22.71 -11.22 -6.92
N GLU A 291 23.58 -11.96 -6.26
CA GLU A 291 23.43 -12.36 -4.86
C GLU A 291 24.53 -11.70 -4.04
N ARG A 292 24.14 -11.14 -2.88
CA ARG A 292 25.04 -10.37 -2.01
C ARG A 292 26.36 -11.11 -1.72
N ARG A 293 26.31 -12.44 -1.59
CA ARG A 293 27.47 -13.28 -1.25
C ARG A 293 28.46 -13.56 -2.39
N GLY A 294 28.34 -12.88 -3.54
CA GLY A 294 29.32 -12.97 -4.62
C GLY A 294 28.80 -13.61 -5.90
N LYS A 295 27.71 -14.37 -5.84
CA LYS A 295 27.22 -15.10 -7.01
C LYS A 295 26.46 -14.20 -7.97
N ILE A 296 26.64 -14.46 -9.27
CA ILE A 296 25.74 -13.97 -10.32
C ILE A 296 25.12 -15.19 -10.98
N LYS A 297 23.79 -15.21 -11.04
CA LYS A 297 22.98 -16.28 -11.62
C LYS A 297 22.34 -15.82 -12.92
N LEU A 298 22.19 -16.72 -13.88
CA LEU A 298 21.46 -16.54 -15.13
C LEU A 298 20.19 -17.39 -15.10
N TYR A 299 19.04 -16.77 -15.21
CA TYR A 299 17.78 -17.42 -15.55
C TYR A 299 17.57 -17.39 -17.07
N LYS A 300 17.36 -18.56 -17.66
CA LYS A 300 17.12 -18.70 -19.10
C LYS A 300 15.63 -18.77 -19.40
N GLU A 301 15.09 -17.79 -20.12
CA GLU A 301 13.65 -17.74 -20.40
C GLU A 301 13.20 -18.91 -21.28
N ALA A 302 14.03 -19.35 -22.22
CA ALA A 302 13.71 -20.44 -23.14
C ALA A 302 13.69 -21.82 -22.49
N THR A 303 14.63 -22.10 -21.57
CA THR A 303 14.77 -23.44 -20.93
C THR A 303 14.19 -23.49 -19.52
N LYS A 304 13.89 -22.33 -18.92
CA LYS A 304 13.46 -22.16 -17.52
C LYS A 304 14.51 -22.61 -16.50
N GLU A 305 15.77 -22.72 -16.93
CA GLU A 305 16.90 -23.12 -16.07
C GLU A 305 17.50 -21.92 -15.34
N LEU A 306 18.07 -22.17 -14.16
CA LEU A 306 18.82 -21.20 -13.36
C LEU A 306 20.25 -21.73 -13.19
N ILE A 307 21.25 -20.94 -13.58
CA ILE A 307 22.65 -21.36 -13.67
C ILE A 307 23.55 -20.33 -12.97
N ASP A 308 24.51 -20.78 -12.16
CA ASP A 308 25.55 -19.90 -11.62
C ASP A 308 26.57 -19.57 -12.73
N VAL A 309 26.72 -18.29 -13.09
CA VAL A 309 27.62 -17.85 -14.18
C VAL A 309 28.86 -17.10 -13.70
N ALA A 310 28.83 -16.53 -12.49
CA ALA A 310 30.01 -15.92 -11.86
C ALA A 310 29.99 -16.07 -10.34
N ASN A 311 31.16 -15.94 -9.72
CA ASN A 311 31.34 -15.88 -8.27
C ASN A 311 32.48 -14.90 -7.93
N LEU A 312 32.14 -13.71 -7.46
CA LEU A 312 33.08 -12.67 -7.03
C LEU A 312 33.54 -12.94 -5.59
N ASP A 313 34.83 -12.68 -5.32
CA ASP A 313 35.35 -12.69 -3.95
C ASP A 313 34.98 -11.38 -3.25
N VAL A 314 34.08 -11.45 -2.27
CA VAL A 314 33.46 -10.28 -1.65
C VAL A 314 33.49 -10.31 -0.12
N TYR A 315 33.62 -9.12 0.47
CA TYR A 315 33.41 -8.91 1.89
C TYR A 315 31.90 -8.97 2.18
N ASP A 316 31.42 -10.13 2.65
CA ASP A 316 30.00 -10.39 2.94
C ASP A 316 29.67 -10.50 4.45
N ARG A 317 30.68 -10.36 5.30
CA ARG A 317 30.60 -10.47 6.77
C ARG A 317 31.76 -9.74 7.44
N THR A 318 31.56 -9.32 8.68
CA THR A 318 32.63 -8.79 9.53
C THR A 318 33.67 -9.87 9.86
N LEU A 319 34.95 -9.49 9.85
CA LEU A 319 36.06 -10.40 10.12
C LEU A 319 36.45 -10.38 11.61
N HIS A 320 36.28 -9.24 12.28
CA HIS A 320 36.80 -9.02 13.62
C HIS A 320 35.72 -8.55 14.62
N THR A 321 34.59 -8.02 14.14
CA THR A 321 33.48 -7.57 14.99
C THR A 321 32.37 -8.63 15.04
N PRO A 322 32.31 -9.46 16.10
CA PRO A 322 31.32 -10.53 16.18
C PRO A 322 29.90 -9.99 16.28
N LYS A 323 28.95 -10.68 15.63
CA LYS A 323 27.49 -10.39 15.66
C LYS A 323 27.08 -9.05 15.04
N VAL A 324 27.94 -8.46 14.20
CA VAL A 324 27.56 -7.36 13.31
C VAL A 324 27.32 -7.95 11.93
N ASN A 325 26.14 -7.68 11.37
CA ASN A 325 25.85 -8.07 9.99
C ASN A 325 26.46 -7.05 9.05
N ALA A 326 27.12 -7.52 7.98
CA ALA A 326 27.60 -6.67 6.90
C ALA A 326 26.54 -6.65 5.79
N GLU A 327 26.15 -5.46 5.33
CA GLU A 327 25.26 -5.30 4.15
C GLU A 327 26.03 -5.40 2.84
N GLU A 328 27.35 -5.42 2.93
CA GLU A 328 28.27 -5.42 1.81
C GLU A 328 28.33 -6.77 1.08
N GLY A 329 28.87 -6.75 -0.13
CA GLY A 329 28.80 -7.89 -1.04
C GLY A 329 28.70 -7.45 -2.49
N VAL A 330 27.96 -8.18 -3.31
CA VAL A 330 27.51 -7.69 -4.62
C VAL A 330 26.23 -6.89 -4.41
N LEU A 331 26.33 -5.58 -4.61
CA LEU A 331 25.28 -4.62 -4.26
C LEU A 331 24.39 -4.28 -5.45
N GLY A 332 25.01 -4.08 -6.61
CA GLY A 332 24.29 -3.71 -7.83
C GLY A 332 24.78 -4.38 -9.09
N LEU A 333 23.88 -4.47 -10.06
CA LEU A 333 24.01 -5.18 -11.32
C LEU A 333 23.14 -4.51 -12.39
N GLN A 334 23.75 -4.04 -13.48
CA GLN A 334 22.99 -3.47 -14.59
C GLN A 334 23.68 -3.71 -15.93
N LYS A 335 22.91 -4.07 -16.96
CA LYS A 335 23.43 -4.17 -18.33
C LYS A 335 23.73 -2.78 -18.89
N ASP A 336 24.74 -2.70 -19.74
CA ASP A 336 24.96 -1.50 -20.55
C ASP A 336 23.74 -1.25 -21.47
N PRO A 337 23.29 0.00 -21.70
CA PRO A 337 22.20 0.28 -22.65
C PRO A 337 22.45 -0.26 -24.06
N ASN A 338 23.71 -0.43 -24.46
CA ASN A 338 24.13 -1.01 -25.74
C ASN A 338 24.59 -2.48 -25.61
N TYR A 339 24.16 -3.19 -24.56
CA TYR A 339 24.55 -4.58 -24.27
C TYR A 339 24.43 -5.51 -25.48
N ALA A 340 23.38 -5.36 -26.30
CA ALA A 340 23.19 -6.16 -27.52
C ALA A 340 24.37 -6.12 -28.51
N THR A 341 25.23 -5.10 -28.41
CA THR A 341 26.41 -4.92 -29.25
C THR A 341 27.71 -5.08 -28.46
N ASN A 342 27.79 -4.50 -27.27
CA ASN A 342 29.04 -4.46 -26.52
C ASN A 342 29.17 -5.57 -25.48
N ASN A 343 28.07 -6.21 -25.05
CA ASN A 343 28.05 -7.29 -24.06
C ASN A 343 28.60 -6.89 -22.68
N TRP A 344 28.55 -5.59 -22.30
CA TRP A 344 29.02 -5.13 -21.00
C TRP A 344 27.94 -5.24 -19.92
N ILE A 345 28.31 -5.80 -18.76
CA ILE A 345 27.53 -5.82 -17.54
C ILE A 345 28.30 -5.06 -16.46
N TYR A 346 27.65 -4.10 -15.82
CA TYR A 346 28.19 -3.32 -14.71
C TYR A 346 27.85 -4.00 -13.39
N VAL A 347 28.81 -4.03 -12.48
CA VAL A 347 28.69 -4.64 -11.15
C VAL A 347 29.27 -3.66 -10.13
N TYR A 348 28.49 -3.36 -9.09
CA TYR A 348 28.97 -2.63 -7.91
C TYR A 348 29.08 -3.59 -6.74
N TYR A 349 30.29 -3.79 -6.24
CA TYR A 349 30.58 -4.84 -5.27
C TYR A 349 31.66 -4.46 -4.26
N SER A 350 31.75 -5.23 -3.18
CA SER A 350 32.67 -5.02 -2.06
C SER A 350 33.80 -6.04 -2.10
N PRO A 351 34.91 -5.81 -2.83
CA PRO A 351 36.01 -6.78 -2.90
C PRO A 351 36.62 -7.05 -1.53
N THR A 352 37.12 -8.28 -1.34
CA THR A 352 38.02 -8.60 -0.21
C THR A 352 39.40 -7.95 -0.42
N GLY A 353 40.17 -7.81 0.66
CA GLY A 353 41.55 -7.31 0.62
C GLY A 353 41.79 -6.15 1.59
N ASP A 354 42.97 -5.53 1.44
CA ASP A 354 43.44 -4.48 2.37
C ASP A 354 42.75 -3.12 2.13
N ALA A 355 42.26 -2.88 0.91
CA ALA A 355 41.54 -1.65 0.58
C ALA A 355 40.06 -1.76 0.96
N TRP A 356 39.61 -0.93 1.88
CA TRP A 356 38.22 -0.89 2.28
C TRP A 356 37.40 0.02 1.35
N VAL A 357 36.98 -0.56 0.23
CA VAL A 357 36.23 0.14 -0.82
C VAL A 357 35.04 -0.68 -1.30
N ASN A 358 34.03 0.00 -1.81
CA ASN A 358 33.03 -0.57 -2.70
C ASN A 358 33.37 -0.10 -4.12
N ARG A 359 33.39 -1.04 -5.07
CA ARG A 359 33.96 -0.88 -6.40
C ARG A 359 32.90 -1.01 -7.47
N LEU A 360 32.89 -0.05 -8.38
CA LEU A 360 32.19 -0.14 -9.65
C LEU A 360 33.15 -0.70 -10.71
N SER A 361 32.80 -1.84 -11.27
CA SER A 361 33.49 -2.47 -12.40
C SER A 361 32.50 -2.84 -13.50
N ARG A 362 33.01 -3.18 -14.68
CA ARG A 362 32.24 -3.87 -15.73
C ARG A 362 32.97 -5.09 -16.28
N PHE A 363 32.18 -6.04 -16.76
CA PHE A 363 32.63 -7.34 -17.28
C PHE A 363 31.89 -7.68 -18.57
N LYS A 364 32.52 -8.46 -19.45
CA LYS A 364 31.87 -9.03 -20.61
C LYS A 364 31.05 -10.25 -20.21
N PHE A 365 29.79 -10.26 -20.61
CA PHE A 365 28.91 -11.43 -20.51
C PHE A 365 28.35 -11.76 -21.89
N LYS A 366 28.72 -12.92 -22.45
CA LYS A 366 28.30 -13.34 -23.80
C LYS A 366 28.25 -14.86 -23.88
N ASP A 367 27.27 -15.38 -24.62
CA ASP A 367 27.13 -16.83 -24.86
C ASP A 367 27.10 -17.63 -23.54
N ASP A 368 26.37 -17.11 -22.55
CA ASP A 368 26.26 -17.60 -21.17
C ASP A 368 27.57 -17.61 -20.36
N VAL A 369 28.65 -16.99 -20.86
CA VAL A 369 29.96 -16.90 -20.20
C VAL A 369 30.17 -15.51 -19.62
N PHE A 370 30.38 -15.43 -18.30
CA PHE A 370 30.78 -14.22 -17.58
C PHE A 370 32.31 -14.17 -17.49
N ASP A 371 32.96 -13.36 -18.32
CA ASP A 371 34.42 -13.29 -18.41
C ASP A 371 35.02 -12.43 -17.30
N MET A 372 35.41 -13.07 -16.20
CA MET A 372 36.07 -12.40 -15.07
C MET A 372 37.39 -11.73 -15.45
N ALA A 373 38.10 -12.18 -16.50
CA ALA A 373 39.36 -11.58 -16.92
C ALA A 373 39.18 -10.28 -17.70
N SER A 374 37.95 -9.98 -18.14
CA SER A 374 37.59 -8.77 -18.86
C SER A 374 37.32 -7.55 -17.97
N GLU A 375 37.53 -7.69 -16.65
CA GLU A 375 37.23 -6.65 -15.67
C GLU A 375 37.87 -5.30 -16.06
N GLN A 376 37.03 -4.27 -16.05
CA GLN A 376 37.47 -2.89 -16.05
C GLN A 376 36.96 -2.20 -14.79
N VAL A 377 37.90 -1.84 -13.90
CA VAL A 377 37.62 -1.05 -12.69
C VAL A 377 37.40 0.40 -13.09
N ILE A 378 36.27 0.97 -12.67
CA ILE A 378 35.84 2.32 -13.07
C ILE A 378 35.99 3.30 -11.91
N LEU A 379 35.47 2.95 -10.73
CA LEU A 379 35.42 3.86 -9.58
C LEU A 379 35.45 3.07 -8.26
N ASP A 380 36.30 3.49 -7.33
CA ASP A 380 36.30 3.02 -5.94
C ASP A 380 35.66 4.10 -5.03
N VAL A 381 34.69 3.68 -4.22
CA VAL A 381 34.06 4.47 -3.15
C VAL A 381 34.58 3.94 -1.83
N ASN A 382 35.24 4.80 -1.04
CA ASN A 382 35.74 4.42 0.28
C ASN A 382 34.61 3.92 1.17
N SER A 383 34.90 2.93 2.01
CA SER A 383 33.96 2.36 2.97
C SER A 383 34.69 2.05 4.27
N ASP A 384 34.05 2.31 5.40
CA ASP A 384 34.49 1.82 6.70
C ASP A 384 33.90 0.41 6.87
N ARG A 385 34.75 -0.58 7.18
CA ARG A 385 34.36 -1.99 7.42
C ARG A 385 34.23 -2.26 8.91
N GLU A 386 33.87 -3.49 9.28
CA GLU A 386 33.67 -3.93 10.66
C GLU A 386 32.49 -3.24 11.38
N ILE A 387 31.65 -2.55 10.62
CA ILE A 387 30.44 -1.85 11.05
C ILE A 387 29.26 -2.25 10.18
N CYS A 388 28.07 -1.89 10.63
CA CYS A 388 26.86 -1.83 9.80
C CYS A 388 26.36 -0.38 9.87
N CYS A 389 25.81 0.26 8.82
CA CYS A 389 25.10 -0.29 7.66
C CYS A 389 25.12 0.74 6.49
N HIS A 390 24.17 0.62 5.55
CA HIS A 390 23.84 1.58 4.49
C HIS A 390 24.87 1.64 3.36
N THR A 391 24.73 0.69 2.45
CA THR A 391 25.62 0.55 1.30
C THR A 391 25.08 1.23 0.05
N GLY A 392 23.76 1.44 -0.05
CA GLY A 392 23.10 1.80 -1.31
C GLY A 392 23.41 0.75 -2.37
N GLY A 393 23.90 1.21 -3.53
CA GLY A 393 24.60 0.37 -4.49
C GLY A 393 23.84 0.00 -5.75
N SER A 394 22.67 0.61 -6.00
CA SER A 394 21.89 0.41 -7.22
C SER A 394 22.50 1.16 -8.41
N ILE A 395 22.43 0.54 -9.59
CA ILE A 395 22.97 1.08 -10.84
C ILE A 395 21.83 1.32 -11.84
N ALA A 396 21.74 2.54 -12.38
CA ALA A 396 20.80 2.87 -13.44
C ALA A 396 21.48 3.65 -14.58
N PHE A 397 20.87 3.60 -15.77
CA PHE A 397 21.30 4.38 -16.92
C PHE A 397 20.18 5.28 -17.43
N ASP A 398 20.53 6.50 -17.84
CA ASP A 398 19.63 7.34 -18.61
C ASP A 398 19.63 6.97 -20.10
N ALA A 399 18.73 7.59 -20.87
CA ALA A 399 18.64 7.39 -22.31
C ALA A 399 19.90 7.82 -23.10
N ASN A 400 20.80 8.60 -22.50
CA ASN A 400 22.06 9.05 -23.11
C ASN A 400 23.26 8.15 -22.71
N GLY A 401 23.00 7.10 -21.94
CA GLY A 401 24.01 6.19 -21.41
C GLY A 401 24.94 6.87 -20.40
N LEU A 402 24.42 7.81 -19.60
CA LEU A 402 25.05 8.25 -18.35
C LEU A 402 24.73 7.22 -17.27
N LEU A 403 25.74 6.82 -16.51
CA LEU A 403 25.61 5.88 -15.40
C LEU A 403 25.30 6.67 -14.13
N TYR A 404 24.29 6.21 -13.40
CA TYR A 404 23.96 6.65 -12.07
C TYR A 404 24.26 5.54 -11.08
N LEU A 405 24.94 5.87 -9.99
CA LEU A 405 25.31 4.93 -8.92
C LEU A 405 24.86 5.48 -7.59
N SER A 406 24.01 4.74 -6.88
CA SER A 406 23.62 5.09 -5.51
C SER A 406 24.66 4.60 -4.50
N THR A 407 24.93 5.40 -3.48
CA THR A 407 25.87 5.06 -2.41
C THR A 407 25.27 5.44 -1.07
N GLY A 408 25.27 4.50 -0.12
CA GLY A 408 24.84 4.77 1.25
C GLY A 408 25.87 5.55 2.04
N ASP A 409 25.45 6.09 3.18
CA ASP A 409 26.27 6.97 4.02
C ASP A 409 27.35 6.23 4.82
N ASN A 410 27.27 4.90 4.88
CA ASN A 410 28.17 4.03 5.63
C ASN A 410 28.34 4.52 7.09
N THR A 411 27.25 4.99 7.70
CA THR A 411 27.17 5.46 9.08
C THR A 411 26.30 4.50 9.87
N THR A 412 26.72 4.18 11.10
CA THR A 412 25.96 3.21 11.88
C THR A 412 24.65 3.81 12.40
N PRO A 413 23.51 3.09 12.27
CA PRO A 413 22.24 3.55 12.81
C PRO A 413 22.07 3.24 14.30
N PHE A 414 22.99 2.45 14.88
CA PHE A 414 22.84 1.93 16.23
C PHE A 414 23.41 2.88 17.28
N ASN A 415 22.92 2.73 18.51
CA ASN A 415 23.50 3.44 19.65
C ASN A 415 24.91 2.95 19.90
N GLU A 416 25.79 3.90 20.17
CA GLU A 416 27.10 3.59 20.69
C GLU A 416 27.02 2.92 22.07
N LYS A 417 27.94 1.98 22.31
CA LYS A 417 28.03 1.24 23.57
C LYS A 417 28.90 2.01 24.56
N ASN A 418 28.51 1.97 25.83
CA ASN A 418 29.30 2.51 26.94
C ASN A 418 29.55 4.03 26.91
N VAL A 419 28.72 4.79 26.19
CA VAL A 419 28.70 6.26 26.25
C VAL A 419 27.39 6.75 26.84
N GLU A 420 27.40 7.95 27.43
CA GLU A 420 26.22 8.53 28.09
C GLU A 420 25.21 9.07 27.07
N TYR A 421 25.70 9.81 26.07
CA TYR A 421 24.88 10.47 25.06
C TYR A 421 24.93 9.68 23.74
N VAL A 422 23.77 9.21 23.26
CA VAL A 422 23.64 8.35 22.08
C VAL A 422 22.62 8.87 21.08
N SER A 423 22.71 8.43 19.81
CA SER A 423 21.83 8.86 18.72
C SER A 423 20.35 8.58 18.97
N SER A 424 20.01 7.51 19.70
CA SER A 424 18.63 7.12 20.06
C SER A 424 17.68 7.01 18.85
N GLY A 425 18.21 6.60 17.69
CA GLY A 425 17.48 6.52 16.44
C GLY A 425 17.20 7.87 15.76
N TYR A 426 17.71 9.00 16.26
CA TYR A 426 17.75 10.27 15.51
C TYR A 426 18.97 10.30 14.57
N ALA A 427 19.15 11.42 13.87
CA ALA A 427 20.34 11.64 13.05
C ALA A 427 21.65 11.41 13.83
N PRO A 428 22.56 10.54 13.35
CA PRO A 428 23.86 10.32 13.95
C PRO A 428 24.79 11.50 13.59
N LEU A 429 25.09 12.34 14.59
CA LEU A 429 25.88 13.58 14.44
C LEU A 429 27.09 13.61 15.39
N ASN A 430 27.57 12.47 15.90
CA ASN A 430 28.64 12.45 16.90
C ASN A 430 30.04 12.54 16.27
N ASP A 431 30.64 13.73 16.26
CA ASP A 431 31.97 13.99 15.68
C ASP A 431 33.12 14.00 16.70
N ILE A 432 32.94 13.37 17.87
CA ILE A 432 34.02 13.16 18.84
C ILE A 432 35.12 12.30 18.18
N PRO A 433 36.42 12.65 18.31
CA PRO A 433 37.52 11.85 17.76
C PRO A 433 37.48 10.39 18.21
N GLY A 434 37.54 9.45 17.25
CA GLY A 434 37.40 8.01 17.50
C GLY A 434 35.95 7.47 17.40
N HIS A 435 34.98 8.34 17.14
CA HIS A 435 33.55 8.01 17.02
C HIS A 435 33.02 8.26 15.60
N GLU A 436 33.89 8.34 14.59
CA GLU A 436 33.56 8.79 13.24
C GLU A 436 32.40 8.00 12.62
N GLN A 437 32.29 6.70 12.91
CA GLN A 437 31.19 5.84 12.45
C GLN A 437 29.78 6.28 12.89
N TYR A 438 29.67 7.20 13.85
CA TYR A 438 28.42 7.77 14.38
C TYR A 438 28.17 9.21 13.90
N ASP A 439 28.89 9.68 12.87
CA ASP A 439 28.72 11.00 12.28
C ASP A 439 28.41 10.93 10.79
N ALA A 440 27.13 11.05 10.42
CA ALA A 440 26.71 11.09 9.01
C ALA A 440 27.14 12.38 8.30
N ARG A 441 27.60 13.40 9.03
CA ARG A 441 28.11 14.64 8.43
C ARG A 441 29.45 14.43 7.72
N ARG A 442 30.20 13.38 8.07
CA ARG A 442 31.48 13.03 7.41
C ARG A 442 31.31 12.49 5.99
N SER A 443 30.13 11.93 5.68
CA SER A 443 29.78 11.33 4.40
C SER A 443 28.64 12.10 3.72
N SER A 444 27.38 11.87 4.11
CA SER A 444 26.19 12.43 3.44
C SER A 444 26.25 13.94 3.25
N GLY A 445 26.58 14.66 4.32
CA GLY A 445 26.72 16.12 4.34
C GLY A 445 28.08 16.64 3.87
N ASN A 446 29.02 15.77 3.52
CA ASN A 446 30.36 16.14 3.06
C ASN A 446 30.40 16.18 1.52
N THR A 447 30.71 17.35 0.97
CA THR A 447 30.79 17.57 -0.49
C THR A 447 32.02 16.93 -1.12
N ASN A 448 33.01 16.54 -0.32
CA ASN A 448 34.26 15.93 -0.77
C ASN A 448 34.34 14.42 -0.50
N ASP A 449 33.20 13.78 -0.22
CA ASP A 449 33.06 12.33 0.00
C ASP A 449 32.00 11.77 -0.96
N LEU A 450 32.24 10.56 -1.47
CA LEU A 450 31.36 9.90 -2.43
C LEU A 450 30.25 9.08 -1.77
N ARG A 451 30.29 8.87 -0.44
CA ARG A 451 29.26 8.15 0.33
C ARG A 451 28.05 9.05 0.63
N GLY A 452 26.87 8.45 0.71
CA GLY A 452 25.60 9.16 0.95
C GLY A 452 25.23 10.06 -0.23
N LYS A 453 25.47 9.59 -1.46
CA LYS A 453 25.32 10.32 -2.73
C LYS A 453 24.60 9.45 -3.77
N ILE A 454 24.02 10.10 -4.77
CA ILE A 454 23.83 9.47 -6.09
C ILE A 454 24.80 10.15 -7.05
N LEU A 455 25.72 9.34 -7.57
CA LEU A 455 26.78 9.77 -8.48
C LEU A 455 26.30 9.68 -9.92
N ARG A 456 26.82 10.53 -10.80
CA ARG A 456 26.53 10.49 -12.24
C ARG A 456 27.79 10.70 -13.07
N ILE A 457 28.13 9.70 -13.88
CA ILE A 457 29.35 9.68 -14.71
C ILE A 457 29.08 9.18 -16.13
N LYS A 458 29.97 9.48 -17.07
CA LYS A 458 30.01 8.83 -18.38
C LYS A 458 31.20 7.89 -18.43
N VAL A 459 30.96 6.59 -18.59
CA VAL A 459 32.02 5.58 -18.67
C VAL A 459 32.54 5.49 -20.12
N ASN A 460 33.86 5.56 -20.29
CA ASN A 460 34.55 5.47 -21.56
C ASN A 460 34.84 4.01 -21.94
N GLU A 461 35.20 3.75 -23.20
CA GLU A 461 35.48 2.39 -23.70
C GLU A 461 36.68 1.69 -23.03
N ASP A 462 37.64 2.46 -22.51
CA ASP A 462 38.81 1.92 -21.80
C ASP A 462 38.57 1.64 -20.31
N GLY A 463 37.36 1.94 -19.80
CA GLY A 463 37.00 1.79 -18.39
C GLY A 463 37.26 3.03 -17.55
N SER A 464 37.90 4.07 -18.10
CA SER A 464 37.93 5.39 -17.46
C SER A 464 36.54 6.05 -17.50
N TYR A 465 36.37 7.19 -16.83
CA TYR A 465 35.13 7.96 -16.89
C TYR A 465 35.39 9.46 -17.05
N SER A 466 34.36 10.17 -17.53
CA SER A 466 34.31 11.63 -17.59
C SER A 466 33.11 12.18 -16.81
N ILE A 467 33.23 13.43 -16.36
CA ILE A 467 32.18 14.13 -15.62
C ILE A 467 31.19 14.79 -16.60
N PRO A 468 29.90 14.42 -16.58
CA PRO A 468 28.89 15.08 -17.40
C PRO A 468 28.50 16.46 -16.86
N GLU A 469 28.09 17.36 -17.76
CA GLU A 469 27.54 18.66 -17.38
C GLU A 469 26.25 18.53 -16.55
N GLY A 470 26.04 19.47 -15.62
CA GLY A 470 24.84 19.53 -14.78
C GLY A 470 24.93 18.69 -13.50
N ASN A 471 26.10 18.12 -13.16
CA ASN A 471 26.36 17.62 -11.80
C ASN A 471 26.37 18.77 -10.80
N LEU A 472 26.18 18.45 -9.51
CA LEU A 472 26.01 19.45 -8.45
C LEU A 472 27.23 20.38 -8.31
N PHE A 473 28.42 19.84 -8.56
CA PHE A 473 29.68 20.56 -8.50
C PHE A 473 30.42 20.47 -9.84
N ALA A 474 30.95 21.60 -10.30
CA ALA A 474 31.78 21.64 -11.50
C ALA A 474 33.15 21.00 -11.24
N GLU A 475 33.72 20.37 -12.27
CA GLU A 475 35.07 19.82 -12.21
C GLU A 475 36.10 20.87 -11.79
N GLY A 476 37.01 20.50 -10.88
CA GLY A 476 38.03 21.39 -10.32
C GLY A 476 37.55 22.30 -9.18
N THR A 477 36.27 22.23 -8.77
CA THR A 477 35.77 22.98 -7.61
C THR A 477 36.42 22.44 -6.32
N GLU A 478 37.15 23.30 -5.61
CA GLU A 478 37.88 22.93 -4.39
C GLU A 478 36.93 22.35 -3.32
N LYS A 479 37.37 21.31 -2.60
CA LYS A 479 36.61 20.63 -1.53
C LYS A 479 35.29 20.02 -1.99
N THR A 480 35.20 19.64 -3.26
CA THR A 480 34.04 18.94 -3.80
C THR A 480 34.43 17.77 -4.69
N LYS A 481 33.52 16.82 -4.85
CA LYS A 481 33.62 15.74 -5.83
C LYS A 481 32.68 15.99 -7.00
N PRO A 482 33.19 16.15 -8.23
CA PRO A 482 32.36 16.47 -9.39
C PRO A 482 31.47 15.32 -9.85
N GLU A 483 31.69 14.09 -9.37
CA GLU A 483 30.83 12.93 -9.62
C GLU A 483 29.43 13.07 -9.00
N ILE A 484 29.27 13.94 -7.99
CA ILE A 484 28.03 14.08 -7.23
C ILE A 484 26.95 14.73 -8.08
N TYR A 485 25.87 13.98 -8.36
CA TYR A 485 24.64 14.55 -8.93
C TYR A 485 23.66 14.96 -7.84
N THR A 486 23.42 14.09 -6.86
CA THR A 486 22.66 14.44 -5.66
C THR A 486 23.42 14.04 -4.40
N MET A 487 23.26 14.83 -3.34
CA MET A 487 23.86 14.59 -2.04
C MET A 487 22.84 14.66 -0.91
N GLY A 488 23.28 14.30 0.31
CA GLY A 488 22.44 14.34 1.49
C GLY A 488 21.50 13.16 1.57
N HIS A 489 22.03 11.95 1.35
CA HIS A 489 21.30 10.68 1.47
C HIS A 489 21.89 9.81 2.58
N ARG A 490 21.06 9.03 3.25
CA ARG A 490 21.39 7.99 4.24
C ARG A 490 21.59 6.65 3.54
N ASN A 491 20.55 6.13 2.88
CA ASN A 491 20.57 4.85 2.18
C ASN A 491 19.63 4.86 0.96
N PRO A 492 20.05 5.46 -0.17
CA PRO A 492 19.28 5.49 -1.40
C PRO A 492 19.36 4.13 -2.10
N TYR A 493 18.59 3.15 -1.63
CA TYR A 493 18.89 1.74 -1.88
C TYR A 493 18.53 1.27 -3.29
N ARG A 494 17.36 1.65 -3.83
CA ARG A 494 16.95 1.37 -5.22
C ARG A 494 16.67 2.67 -5.96
N ILE A 495 17.28 2.83 -7.12
CA ILE A 495 17.14 4.01 -7.97
C ILE A 495 16.52 3.64 -9.31
N SER A 496 15.83 4.59 -9.93
CA SER A 496 15.33 4.47 -11.29
C SER A 496 15.37 5.80 -12.01
N ILE A 497 15.42 5.77 -13.35
CA ILE A 497 15.45 6.96 -14.18
C ILE A 497 14.26 6.89 -15.13
N ASP A 498 13.47 7.96 -15.18
CA ASP A 498 12.41 8.10 -16.18
C ASP A 498 13.03 8.12 -17.59
N PRO A 499 12.71 7.15 -18.47
CA PRO A 499 13.35 7.02 -19.77
C PRO A 499 13.00 8.15 -20.75
N LYS A 500 11.95 8.94 -20.48
CA LYS A 500 11.54 10.08 -21.32
C LYS A 500 11.89 11.43 -20.72
N LYS A 501 11.65 11.61 -19.42
CA LYS A 501 11.89 12.89 -18.72
C LYS A 501 13.30 13.01 -18.16
N GLY A 502 14.01 11.90 -17.96
CA GLY A 502 15.34 11.88 -17.34
C GLY A 502 15.33 12.18 -15.84
N TYR A 503 14.16 12.15 -15.19
CA TYR A 503 14.04 12.37 -13.76
C TYR A 503 14.54 11.15 -13.00
N LEU A 504 15.39 11.40 -12.00
CA LEU A 504 15.90 10.37 -11.11
C LEU A 504 14.94 10.18 -9.93
N TYR A 505 14.59 8.93 -9.64
CA TYR A 505 13.80 8.51 -8.48
C TYR A 505 14.61 7.56 -7.60
N TRP A 506 14.39 7.61 -6.29
CA TRP A 506 15.00 6.66 -5.36
C TRP A 506 14.11 6.41 -4.15
N GLY A 507 14.27 5.24 -3.54
CA GLY A 507 13.78 4.97 -2.20
C GLY A 507 14.90 5.16 -1.17
N GLU A 508 14.57 5.85 -0.08
CA GLU A 508 15.48 6.29 0.96
C GLU A 508 15.05 5.73 2.32
N VAL A 509 15.90 4.88 2.90
CA VAL A 509 15.63 4.30 4.22
C VAL A 509 16.13 5.25 5.31
N GLY A 510 15.22 5.77 6.13
CA GLY A 510 15.56 6.76 7.16
C GLY A 510 15.88 6.19 8.54
N PRO A 511 16.01 7.05 9.56
CA PRO A 511 16.39 6.64 10.90
C PRO A 511 15.19 6.11 11.72
N ASP A 512 15.47 5.58 12.92
CA ASP A 512 14.52 4.74 13.68
C ASP A 512 13.82 5.41 14.86
N SER A 513 14.00 6.71 15.06
CA SER A 513 13.33 7.44 16.15
C SER A 513 11.82 7.37 15.98
N ARG A 514 11.11 7.11 17.07
CA ARG A 514 9.65 6.83 17.08
C ARG A 514 8.80 8.04 17.42
N LYS A 515 9.40 9.08 17.99
CA LYS A 515 8.70 10.25 18.48
C LYS A 515 9.47 11.51 18.12
N ASP A 516 8.74 12.59 17.95
CA ASP A 516 9.33 13.90 17.76
C ASP A 516 9.87 14.41 19.12
N ASP A 517 11.06 15.02 19.10
CA ASP A 517 11.64 15.79 20.20
C ASP A 517 12.26 17.06 19.63
N PHE A 518 11.42 17.93 19.06
CA PHE A 518 11.83 19.18 18.41
C PHE A 518 12.59 20.15 19.33
N LYS A 519 12.54 19.93 20.65
CA LYS A 519 13.28 20.76 21.61
C LYS A 519 14.74 20.35 21.70
N ASN A 520 15.03 19.05 21.74
CA ASN A 520 16.37 18.57 22.08
C ASN A 520 17.06 17.79 20.95
N ARG A 521 16.32 17.12 20.07
CA ARG A 521 16.89 16.19 19.07
C ARG A 521 16.41 16.46 17.65
N GLY A 522 15.11 16.66 17.45
CA GLY A 522 14.50 16.85 16.14
C GLY A 522 13.33 15.90 15.87
N PRO A 523 12.96 15.70 14.60
CA PRO A 523 11.83 14.86 14.20
C PRO A 523 12.07 13.37 14.48
N LYS A 524 10.97 12.62 14.56
CA LYS A 524 10.98 11.15 14.42
C LYS A 524 11.50 10.75 13.03
N GLY A 525 11.79 9.46 12.84
CA GLY A 525 12.27 8.96 11.55
C GLY A 525 11.19 8.93 10.47
N TYR A 526 11.60 9.11 9.21
CA TYR A 526 10.80 8.99 7.98
C TYR A 526 11.55 8.16 6.96
N ASP A 527 10.86 7.27 6.24
CA ASP A 527 11.37 6.78 4.95
C ASP A 527 10.84 7.72 3.87
N GLU A 528 11.59 7.83 2.77
CA GLU A 528 11.30 8.81 1.72
C GLU A 528 11.36 8.17 0.34
N PHE A 529 10.51 8.66 -0.57
CA PHE A 529 10.79 8.57 -1.99
C PHE A 529 11.31 9.92 -2.44
N GLY A 530 12.48 9.92 -3.07
CA GLY A 530 13.08 11.12 -3.63
C GLY A 530 12.84 11.24 -5.12
N GLN A 531 12.88 12.50 -5.60
CA GLN A 531 12.85 12.83 -7.03
C GLN A 531 13.86 13.96 -7.28
N ALA A 532 14.69 13.81 -8.31
CA ALA A 532 15.61 14.84 -8.77
C ALA A 532 15.40 15.12 -10.26
N GLN A 533 14.71 16.22 -10.55
CA GLN A 533 14.64 16.80 -11.90
C GLN A 533 15.95 17.50 -12.30
N LYS A 534 16.76 17.87 -11.30
CA LYS A 534 18.09 18.47 -11.42
C LYS A 534 18.96 18.07 -10.23
N ALA A 535 20.27 18.30 -10.33
CA ALA A 535 21.21 18.11 -9.23
C ALA A 535 20.81 18.93 -7.98
N GLY A 536 21.07 18.39 -6.79
CA GLY A 536 20.65 19.03 -5.53
C GLY A 536 21.14 18.34 -4.25
N ASN A 537 20.97 19.04 -3.13
CA ASN A 537 21.19 18.51 -1.78
C ASN A 537 19.83 18.15 -1.15
N PHE A 538 19.63 16.90 -0.74
CA PHE A 538 18.37 16.38 -0.18
C PHE A 538 18.40 16.26 1.35
N GLY A 539 19.38 16.88 2.00
CA GLY A 539 19.25 17.35 3.37
C GLY A 539 19.80 16.43 4.46
N TRP A 540 19.85 15.10 4.28
CA TRP A 540 20.40 14.20 5.31
C TRP A 540 21.88 14.52 5.58
N PRO A 541 22.33 14.56 6.86
CA PRO A 541 21.62 14.21 8.09
C PRO A 541 21.02 15.41 8.85
N LEU A 542 21.00 16.60 8.25
CA LEU A 542 20.57 17.82 8.92
C LEU A 542 19.05 18.02 8.86
N PHE A 543 18.41 17.45 7.84
CA PHE A 543 16.97 17.51 7.61
C PHE A 543 16.42 16.13 7.23
N ILE A 544 15.11 16.00 7.34
CA ILE A 544 14.34 14.84 6.89
C ILE A 544 12.94 15.28 6.45
N ALA A 545 12.26 14.45 5.66
CA ALA A 545 10.93 14.68 5.11
C ALA A 545 10.87 16.00 4.32
N ASN A 546 9.88 16.85 4.60
CA ASN A 546 9.76 18.16 3.97
C ASN A 546 10.72 19.20 4.60
N ASN A 547 12.03 18.91 4.58
CA ASN A 547 13.07 19.74 5.20
C ASN A 547 12.87 20.02 6.70
N ILE A 548 12.30 19.06 7.44
CA ILE A 548 12.13 19.18 8.90
C ILE A 548 13.52 19.12 9.55
N PRO A 549 13.97 20.15 10.28
CA PRO A 549 15.34 20.23 10.77
C PRO A 549 15.56 19.38 12.03
N TYR A 550 16.73 18.75 12.10
CA TYR A 550 17.27 18.26 13.37
C TYR A 550 17.82 19.42 14.22
N VAL A 551 18.04 19.14 15.50
CA VAL A 551 18.67 20.06 16.45
C VAL A 551 20.15 19.68 16.54
N ASP A 552 21.03 20.68 16.48
CA ASP A 552 22.44 20.47 16.77
C ASP A 552 22.61 19.95 18.21
N TYR A 553 23.29 18.82 18.38
CA TYR A 553 23.34 18.10 19.65
C TYR A 553 24.78 17.76 19.99
N ASP A 554 25.25 18.27 21.13
CA ASP A 554 26.60 18.03 21.62
C ASP A 554 26.64 16.67 22.34
N TYR A 555 27.37 15.72 21.78
CA TYR A 555 27.54 14.37 22.34
C TYR A 555 28.60 14.29 23.44
N GLU A 556 29.38 15.36 23.70
CA GLU A 556 30.31 15.46 24.84
C GLU A 556 29.57 15.92 26.10
N THR A 557 28.59 16.83 25.96
CA THR A 557 27.90 17.49 27.08
C THR A 557 26.42 17.15 27.23
N GLY A 558 25.80 16.61 26.19
CA GLY A 558 24.37 16.34 26.11
C GLY A 558 23.49 17.58 25.89
N GLU A 559 24.10 18.75 25.63
CA GLU A 559 23.40 20.00 25.39
C GLU A 559 22.84 20.08 23.96
N SER A 560 21.70 20.75 23.81
CA SER A 560 21.05 20.96 22.51
C SER A 560 21.20 22.43 22.08
N GLY A 561 21.70 22.62 20.86
CA GLY A 561 21.91 23.91 20.23
C GLY A 561 20.69 24.40 19.45
N VAL A 562 20.94 24.97 18.28
CA VAL A 562 19.89 25.51 17.39
C VAL A 562 19.47 24.48 16.34
N THR A 563 18.28 24.66 15.77
CA THR A 563 17.85 23.88 14.61
C THR A 563 18.64 24.29 13.36
N PHE A 564 18.94 23.31 12.49
CA PHE A 564 19.60 23.60 11.21
C PHE A 564 18.71 24.44 10.27
N ASN A 565 19.31 25.21 9.38
CA ASN A 565 18.61 26.08 8.42
C ASN A 565 18.65 25.47 7.00
N PRO A 566 17.51 25.09 6.40
CA PRO A 566 17.49 24.42 5.09
C PRO A 566 17.99 25.30 3.94
N SER A 567 17.80 26.62 3.98
CA SER A 567 18.27 27.53 2.92
C SER A 567 19.77 27.82 2.98
N LYS A 568 20.42 27.48 4.10
CA LYS A 568 21.87 27.62 4.24
C LYS A 568 22.42 26.61 5.26
N PRO A 569 22.45 25.31 4.93
CA PRO A 569 22.87 24.30 5.89
C PRO A 569 24.35 24.43 6.21
N VAL A 570 24.73 24.12 7.46
CA VAL A 570 26.10 24.20 7.94
C VAL A 570 26.56 22.81 8.36
N ASN A 571 27.66 22.36 7.78
CA ASN A 571 28.38 21.16 8.20
C ASN A 571 29.70 21.57 8.86
N ASP A 572 29.67 21.69 10.18
CA ASP A 572 30.81 22.05 11.03
C ASP A 572 31.43 20.87 11.77
N SER A 573 31.09 19.64 11.38
CA SER A 573 31.72 18.42 11.91
C SER A 573 33.24 18.49 11.78
N ARG A 574 33.95 18.03 12.82
CA ARG A 574 35.41 17.82 12.81
C ARG A 574 35.86 16.88 11.67
N ASN A 575 34.96 16.02 11.19
CA ASN A 575 35.22 15.03 10.12
C ASN A 575 34.85 15.54 8.72
N ASN A 576 34.35 16.77 8.58
CA ASN A 576 34.01 17.35 7.28
C ASN A 576 35.28 17.84 6.54
N THR A 577 35.57 17.23 5.40
CA THR A 577 36.66 17.65 4.49
C THR A 577 36.17 18.49 3.31
N GLY A 578 34.86 18.71 3.21
CA GLY A 578 34.18 19.44 2.15
C GLY A 578 33.91 20.91 2.48
N LEU A 579 32.87 21.45 1.83
CA LEU A 579 32.35 22.77 2.12
C LEU A 579 31.70 22.80 3.49
N LYS A 580 31.91 23.90 4.24
CA LYS A 580 31.24 24.15 5.51
C LYS A 580 29.79 24.63 5.31
N ILE A 581 29.56 25.46 4.30
CA ILE A 581 28.22 25.93 3.92
C ILE A 581 27.78 25.09 2.73
N LEU A 582 26.71 24.32 2.92
CA LEU A 582 26.20 23.41 1.90
C LEU A 582 25.23 24.12 0.96
N PRO A 583 24.96 23.55 -0.23
CA PRO A 583 23.82 23.95 -1.05
C PRO A 583 22.51 23.86 -0.26
N GLU A 584 21.52 24.68 -0.64
CA GLU A 584 20.17 24.65 -0.07
C GLU A 584 19.57 23.23 -0.13
N ALA A 585 18.95 22.82 0.97
CA ALA A 585 18.30 21.53 1.09
C ALA A 585 16.96 21.51 0.32
N MET A 586 16.76 20.48 -0.48
CA MET A 586 15.54 20.20 -1.21
C MET A 586 14.68 19.20 -0.42
N PRO A 587 13.36 19.42 -0.34
CA PRO A 587 12.48 18.52 0.41
C PRO A 587 12.33 17.17 -0.28
N ALA A 588 12.01 16.14 0.50
CA ALA A 588 11.63 14.84 -0.02
C ALA A 588 10.36 14.94 -0.90
N PHE A 589 10.29 14.09 -1.93
CA PHE A 589 9.16 14.07 -2.85
C PHE A 589 7.92 13.42 -2.21
N VAL A 590 8.09 12.31 -1.49
CA VAL A 590 7.06 11.67 -0.64
C VAL A 590 7.75 11.13 0.61
N TYR A 591 7.09 11.14 1.78
CA TYR A 591 7.69 10.68 3.04
C TYR A 591 6.67 10.07 4.02
N TYR A 592 7.09 9.10 4.83
CA TYR A 592 6.20 8.45 5.80
C TYR A 592 6.90 7.90 7.05
N PRO A 593 6.28 8.07 8.24
CA PRO A 593 6.79 7.50 9.48
C PRO A 593 6.33 6.04 9.68
N TYR A 594 6.77 5.41 10.77
CA TYR A 594 6.23 4.12 11.20
C TYR A 594 4.71 4.18 11.46
N ALA A 595 4.26 5.30 12.01
CA ALA A 595 2.86 5.63 12.19
C ALA A 595 2.21 6.08 10.87
N LYS A 596 0.89 6.28 10.88
CA LYS A 596 0.17 6.76 9.71
C LYS A 596 0.67 8.17 9.37
N SER A 597 1.07 8.39 8.12
CA SER A 597 1.48 9.72 7.66
C SER A 597 0.28 10.66 7.65
N GLY A 598 0.51 11.91 8.03
CA GLY A 598 -0.50 12.97 7.94
C GLY A 598 -0.69 13.43 6.49
N ASP A 599 0.41 13.50 5.73
CA ASP A 599 0.42 13.97 4.34
C ASP A 599 0.17 12.84 3.34
N PHE A 600 0.61 11.62 3.65
CA PHE A 600 0.50 10.44 2.79
C PHE A 600 -0.16 9.24 3.49
N PRO A 601 -1.42 9.39 3.95
CA PRO A 601 -2.11 8.40 4.76
C PRO A 601 -2.29 7.03 4.10
N GLN A 602 -2.29 6.97 2.76
CA GLN A 602 -2.44 5.76 1.95
C GLN A 602 -1.24 4.80 2.08
N LEU A 603 -0.09 5.28 2.57
CA LEU A 603 1.11 4.45 2.76
C LEU A 603 1.03 3.52 3.98
N GLY A 604 0.00 3.69 4.83
CA GLY A 604 -0.28 2.81 5.96
C GLY A 604 0.67 2.98 7.14
N THR A 605 0.85 1.90 7.90
CA THR A 605 1.62 1.84 9.17
C THR A 605 2.46 0.57 9.20
N GLY A 606 3.48 0.52 10.07
CA GLY A 606 4.33 -0.66 10.26
C GLY A 606 5.79 -0.35 9.96
N GLY A 607 6.62 -1.38 9.84
CA GLY A 607 8.00 -1.26 9.39
C GLY A 607 8.13 -0.54 8.05
N ARG A 608 9.31 -0.08 7.67
CA ARG A 608 9.50 0.73 6.46
C ARG A 608 10.79 0.37 5.76
N ASN A 609 10.73 0.36 4.44
CA ASN A 609 11.90 0.34 3.59
C ASN A 609 11.46 0.77 2.19
N ALA A 610 11.53 2.09 1.94
CA ALA A 610 11.16 2.69 0.66
C ALA A 610 12.11 2.25 -0.47
N MET A 611 11.55 1.83 -1.60
CA MET A 611 12.29 1.49 -2.83
C MET A 611 11.60 2.10 -4.07
N ALA A 612 12.38 2.63 -5.01
CA ALA A 612 11.87 3.15 -6.27
C ALA A 612 12.02 2.12 -7.39
N GLY A 613 10.93 1.89 -8.13
CA GLY A 613 10.89 1.10 -9.35
C GLY A 613 10.78 1.97 -10.60
N PRO A 614 10.53 1.35 -11.76
CA PRO A 614 10.56 2.05 -13.05
C PRO A 614 9.36 2.96 -13.30
N THR A 615 9.58 4.00 -14.11
CA THR A 615 8.51 4.76 -14.76
C THR A 615 8.08 4.07 -16.04
N TYR A 616 6.77 3.86 -16.21
CA TYR A 616 6.24 3.10 -17.35
C TYR A 616 5.80 4.00 -18.51
N TYR A 617 6.05 3.56 -19.75
CA TYR A 617 5.52 4.17 -20.96
C TYR A 617 5.23 3.09 -22.01
N SER A 618 3.95 2.87 -22.31
CA SER A 618 3.49 1.81 -23.20
C SER A 618 4.00 1.92 -24.64
N ASP A 619 4.27 3.13 -25.13
CA ASP A 619 4.77 3.37 -26.49
C ASP A 619 6.25 2.96 -26.68
N LEU A 620 7.00 2.76 -25.59
CA LEU A 620 8.32 2.14 -25.64
C LEU A 620 8.26 0.63 -25.91
N PHE A 621 7.07 0.02 -25.81
CA PHE A 621 6.84 -1.42 -25.93
C PHE A 621 5.76 -1.72 -26.99
N PRO A 622 6.00 -1.40 -28.28
CA PRO A 622 5.00 -1.51 -29.34
C PRO A 622 4.55 -2.95 -29.64
N ASN A 623 5.34 -3.94 -29.24
CA ASN A 623 5.04 -5.36 -29.45
C ASN A 623 4.13 -5.97 -28.37
N GLY A 624 3.69 -5.16 -27.39
CA GLY A 624 2.82 -5.59 -26.29
C GLY A 624 3.53 -6.44 -25.24
N GLY A 625 2.77 -6.89 -24.22
CA GLY A 625 3.26 -7.67 -23.09
C GLY A 625 3.34 -6.91 -21.76
N GLY A 626 3.37 -5.58 -21.83
CA GLY A 626 3.45 -4.70 -20.66
C GLY A 626 2.11 -4.22 -20.08
N LEU A 627 2.20 -3.19 -19.26
CA LEU A 627 1.08 -2.56 -18.55
C LEU A 627 0.17 -1.74 -19.49
N PRO A 628 -1.10 -1.49 -19.13
CA PRO A 628 -1.97 -0.64 -19.94
C PRO A 628 -1.51 0.82 -19.95
N LYS A 629 -1.91 1.57 -21.00
CA LYS A 629 -1.68 3.02 -21.16
C LYS A 629 -2.04 3.89 -19.97
N TYR A 630 -2.89 3.39 -19.08
CA TYR A 630 -3.22 4.05 -17.82
C TYR A 630 -1.96 4.38 -16.98
N TYR A 631 -0.92 3.56 -17.05
CA TYR A 631 0.32 3.75 -16.30
C TYR A 631 1.38 4.59 -17.03
N ASP A 632 1.08 5.15 -18.21
CA ASP A 632 2.03 5.99 -18.94
C ASP A 632 2.42 7.21 -18.09
N GLY A 633 3.73 7.39 -17.88
CA GLY A 633 4.31 8.45 -17.07
C GLY A 633 4.19 8.28 -15.56
N LYS A 634 3.62 7.15 -15.08
CA LYS A 634 3.55 6.85 -13.65
C LYS A 634 4.82 6.14 -13.18
N VAL A 635 5.36 6.55 -12.04
CA VAL A 635 6.46 5.85 -11.39
C VAL A 635 5.91 4.81 -10.42
N ILE A 636 6.39 3.57 -10.53
CA ILE A 636 6.03 2.50 -9.61
C ILE A 636 6.99 2.55 -8.42
N VAL A 637 6.46 2.67 -7.21
CA VAL A 637 7.23 2.64 -5.96
C VAL A 637 6.72 1.51 -5.07
N TYR A 638 7.58 0.99 -4.20
CA TYR A 638 7.25 -0.16 -3.38
C TYR A 638 7.95 -0.08 -2.02
N ASP A 639 7.39 -0.80 -1.04
CA ASP A 639 7.99 -0.93 0.28
C ASP A 639 8.30 -2.40 0.58
N TRP A 640 9.57 -2.67 0.86
CA TRP A 640 10.08 -4.03 1.07
C TRP A 640 9.56 -4.67 2.36
N VAL A 641 9.29 -3.88 3.41
CA VAL A 641 8.79 -4.38 4.70
C VAL A 641 7.28 -4.54 4.69
N ARG A 642 6.56 -3.52 4.21
CA ARG A 642 5.08 -3.49 4.18
C ARG A 642 4.48 -4.31 3.04
N GLY A 643 5.27 -4.63 2.02
CA GLY A 643 4.86 -5.54 0.95
C GLY A 643 3.74 -4.99 0.06
N TRP A 644 3.71 -3.68 -0.17
CA TRP A 644 2.81 -3.05 -1.13
C TRP A 644 3.57 -2.44 -2.31
N MET A 645 2.84 -2.20 -3.40
CA MET A 645 3.28 -1.44 -4.56
C MET A 645 2.29 -0.30 -4.83
N MET A 646 2.79 0.87 -5.22
CA MET A 646 1.98 2.05 -5.54
C MET A 646 2.43 2.64 -6.88
N ALA A 647 1.50 3.26 -7.59
CA ALA A 647 1.77 4.06 -8.77
C ALA A 647 1.58 5.54 -8.44
N ILE A 648 2.62 6.35 -8.62
CA ILE A 648 2.54 7.80 -8.44
C ILE A 648 2.26 8.46 -9.78
N THR A 649 1.24 9.31 -9.81
CA THR A 649 0.92 10.20 -10.93
C THR A 649 1.49 11.58 -10.63
N ASN A 650 2.22 12.14 -11.59
CA ASN A 650 2.79 13.47 -11.50
C ASN A 650 2.01 14.44 -12.40
N PHE A 651 2.06 15.73 -12.07
CA PHE A 651 1.78 16.78 -13.02
C PHE A 651 2.86 16.83 -14.12
N GLU A 652 2.59 17.59 -15.18
CA GLU A 652 3.51 17.71 -16.31
C GLU A 652 4.90 18.22 -15.87
N ASP A 653 4.92 19.18 -14.94
CA ASP A 653 6.12 19.75 -14.31
C ASP A 653 6.85 18.78 -13.35
N GLY A 654 6.36 17.56 -13.17
CA GLY A 654 6.94 16.54 -12.31
C GLY A 654 6.56 16.62 -10.83
N SER A 655 5.79 17.63 -10.42
CA SER A 655 5.26 17.72 -9.05
C SER A 655 4.23 16.62 -8.77
N PHE A 656 4.13 16.20 -7.52
CA PHE A 656 3.22 15.13 -7.09
C PHE A 656 1.77 15.54 -7.34
N ASN A 657 0.98 14.66 -7.99
CA ASN A 657 -0.47 14.83 -8.11
C ASN A 657 -1.19 13.88 -7.15
N LYS A 658 -1.04 12.57 -7.36
CA LYS A 658 -1.68 11.54 -6.53
C LYS A 658 -0.94 10.22 -6.58
N MET A 659 -1.29 9.31 -5.68
CA MET A 659 -0.71 7.98 -5.60
C MET A 659 -1.77 6.94 -5.26
N GLU A 660 -1.72 5.80 -5.94
CA GLU A 660 -2.70 4.72 -5.80
C GLU A 660 -2.03 3.35 -5.72
N PRO A 661 -2.70 2.32 -5.16
CA PRO A 661 -2.19 0.96 -5.18
C PRO A 661 -2.00 0.43 -6.60
N PHE A 662 -0.83 -0.16 -6.86
CA PHE A 662 -0.50 -0.85 -8.11
C PHE A 662 -0.66 -2.36 -7.91
N ALA A 663 -1.44 -3.02 -8.79
CA ALA A 663 -1.71 -4.46 -8.73
C ALA A 663 -2.00 -4.98 -7.30
N PRO A 664 -2.97 -4.40 -6.56
CA PRO A 664 -3.10 -4.63 -5.11
C PRO A 664 -3.51 -6.05 -4.70
N ASN A 665 -3.94 -6.88 -5.65
CA ASN A 665 -4.24 -8.30 -5.42
C ASN A 665 -3.01 -9.21 -5.61
N VAL A 666 -1.87 -8.65 -6.04
CA VAL A 666 -0.63 -9.39 -6.20
C VAL A 666 0.15 -9.39 -4.89
N GLU A 667 0.34 -10.58 -4.33
CA GLU A 667 1.16 -10.76 -3.14
C GLU A 667 2.66 -10.72 -3.48
N ILE A 668 3.39 -9.89 -2.73
CA ILE A 668 4.84 -9.78 -2.82
C ILE A 668 5.52 -10.17 -1.49
N ASN A 669 6.68 -10.81 -1.60
CA ASN A 669 7.52 -11.31 -0.53
C ASN A 669 8.82 -10.51 -0.48
N SER A 670 8.73 -9.29 0.06
CA SER A 670 9.88 -8.41 0.23
C SER A 670 10.59 -8.17 -1.10
N ALA A 671 9.87 -7.48 -2.01
CA ALA A 671 10.37 -7.08 -3.32
C ALA A 671 11.66 -6.29 -3.15
N MET A 672 12.74 -6.80 -3.72
CA MET A 672 14.09 -6.27 -3.61
C MET A 672 14.46 -5.41 -4.80
N ASP A 673 13.97 -5.75 -5.99
CA ASP A 673 14.24 -5.01 -7.22
C ASP A 673 13.11 -5.16 -8.25
N MET A 674 12.98 -4.17 -9.13
CA MET A 674 12.01 -4.12 -10.23
C MET A 674 12.63 -3.55 -11.50
N GLU A 675 12.46 -4.25 -12.63
CA GLU A 675 12.98 -3.81 -13.93
C GLU A 675 11.94 -4.08 -15.04
N LEU A 676 11.90 -3.21 -16.05
CA LEU A 676 11.09 -3.45 -17.25
C LEU A 676 11.88 -4.29 -18.26
N GLY A 677 11.27 -5.39 -18.71
CA GLY A 677 11.80 -6.21 -19.80
C GLY A 677 11.65 -5.54 -21.17
N PRO A 678 12.28 -6.10 -22.22
CA PRO A 678 12.17 -5.59 -23.59
C PRO A 678 10.75 -5.65 -24.19
N ASP A 679 9.85 -6.41 -23.57
CA ASP A 679 8.43 -6.53 -23.90
C ASP A 679 7.52 -5.69 -22.98
N GLY A 680 8.12 -4.88 -22.10
CA GLY A 680 7.39 -4.01 -21.18
C GLY A 680 6.78 -4.72 -19.97
N ARG A 681 7.04 -6.03 -19.78
CA ARG A 681 6.68 -6.72 -18.53
C ARG A 681 7.48 -6.14 -17.38
N LEU A 682 6.82 -5.91 -16.24
CA LEU A 682 7.47 -5.49 -15.01
C LEU A 682 7.96 -6.72 -14.25
N TYR A 683 9.26 -6.99 -14.30
CA TYR A 683 9.91 -8.05 -13.54
C TYR A 683 10.04 -7.63 -12.08
N ILE A 684 9.94 -8.60 -11.17
CA ILE A 684 10.09 -8.42 -9.73
C ILE A 684 11.06 -9.50 -9.21
N LEU A 685 12.08 -9.05 -8.48
CA LEU A 685 12.97 -9.89 -7.70
C LEU A 685 12.57 -9.82 -6.24
N GLU A 686 12.29 -10.97 -5.62
CA GLU A 686 11.81 -11.08 -4.25
C GLU A 686 12.89 -11.69 -3.36
N TYR A 687 13.23 -11.02 -2.27
CA TYR A 687 14.21 -11.51 -1.29
C TYR A 687 13.68 -12.69 -0.47
N GLY A 688 12.36 -12.75 -0.29
CA GLY A 688 11.70 -13.72 0.58
C GLY A 688 11.71 -13.33 2.05
N SER A 689 11.15 -14.21 2.89
CA SER A 689 10.90 -13.93 4.30
C SER A 689 12.15 -14.15 5.16
N GLY A 690 12.88 -13.08 5.44
CA GLY A 690 13.87 -13.02 6.52
C GLY A 690 15.29 -12.71 6.05
N TRP A 691 15.94 -11.85 6.80
CA TRP A 691 17.24 -11.24 6.46
C TRP A 691 18.39 -12.24 6.53
N TYR A 692 19.38 -12.05 5.65
CA TYR A 692 20.66 -12.78 5.63
C TYR A 692 20.52 -14.30 5.53
N SER A 693 19.47 -14.78 4.86
CA SER A 693 19.10 -16.20 4.87
C SER A 693 18.64 -16.68 3.51
N HIS A 694 18.77 -18.00 3.29
CA HIS A 694 18.25 -18.64 2.10
C HIS A 694 16.74 -18.83 2.26
N ASN A 695 15.97 -18.02 1.55
CA ASN A 695 14.51 -17.97 1.71
C ASN A 695 13.83 -18.86 0.66
N LEU A 696 13.01 -19.80 1.13
CA LEU A 696 12.25 -20.70 0.26
C LEU A 696 11.19 -19.98 -0.59
N ASN A 697 10.81 -18.77 -0.19
CA ASN A 697 9.90 -17.89 -0.93
C ASN A 697 10.61 -16.67 -1.53
N SER A 698 11.95 -16.71 -1.65
CA SER A 698 12.65 -15.83 -2.58
C SER A 698 12.24 -16.20 -4.00
N SER A 699 12.08 -15.23 -4.89
CA SER A 699 11.54 -15.54 -6.21
C SER A 699 11.97 -14.52 -7.27
N LEU A 700 11.94 -14.97 -8.52
CA LEU A 700 11.97 -14.13 -9.70
C LEU A 700 10.64 -14.33 -10.42
N GLY A 701 9.98 -13.23 -10.80
CA GLY A 701 8.72 -13.26 -11.53
C GLY A 701 8.46 -11.96 -12.28
N TYR A 702 7.27 -11.82 -12.85
CA TYR A 702 6.80 -10.58 -13.44
C TYR A 702 5.31 -10.38 -13.24
N ILE A 703 4.87 -9.12 -13.33
CA ILE A 703 3.46 -8.75 -13.33
C ILE A 703 2.89 -8.94 -14.74
N SER A 704 1.88 -9.80 -14.84
CA SER A 704 1.08 -9.99 -16.04
C SER A 704 -0.20 -9.16 -15.94
N PHE A 705 -0.60 -8.56 -17.07
CA PHE A 705 -1.86 -7.84 -17.21
C PHE A 705 -2.76 -8.52 -18.24
N ASN A 706 -3.97 -8.93 -17.82
CA ASN A 706 -4.98 -9.46 -18.71
C ASN A 706 -5.89 -8.35 -19.27
N ALA A 707 -5.58 -7.92 -20.50
CA ALA A 707 -6.41 -6.98 -21.27
C ALA A 707 -7.63 -7.65 -21.95
N GLY A 708 -7.63 -8.98 -22.03
CA GLY A 708 -8.66 -9.77 -22.70
C GLY A 708 -9.78 -10.21 -21.75
N ASN A 709 -10.47 -11.28 -22.14
CA ASN A 709 -11.52 -11.90 -21.36
C ASN A 709 -10.96 -12.50 -20.05
N ARG A 710 -11.69 -12.37 -18.95
CA ARG A 710 -11.37 -12.99 -17.66
C ARG A 710 -12.23 -14.24 -17.46
N PRO A 711 -11.63 -15.37 -17.02
CA PRO A 711 -12.42 -16.53 -16.61
C PRO A 711 -13.42 -16.17 -15.49
N PRO A 712 -14.60 -16.81 -15.45
CA PRO A 712 -15.58 -16.61 -14.38
C PRO A 712 -15.00 -16.93 -13.01
N VAL A 713 -15.51 -16.34 -11.94
CA VAL A 713 -15.09 -16.69 -10.57
C VAL A 713 -16.21 -17.39 -9.84
N ILE A 714 -15.88 -18.57 -9.31
CA ILE A 714 -16.76 -19.36 -8.45
C ILE A 714 -16.58 -18.84 -7.01
N GLU A 715 -17.58 -18.14 -6.49
CA GLU A 715 -17.55 -17.59 -5.13
C GLU A 715 -17.82 -18.68 -4.07
N THR A 716 -18.85 -19.48 -4.31
CA THR A 716 -19.22 -20.59 -3.41
C THR A 716 -19.84 -21.74 -4.20
N VAL A 717 -19.64 -22.96 -3.71
CA VAL A 717 -20.42 -24.12 -4.12
C VAL A 717 -20.90 -24.83 -2.87
N THR A 718 -22.18 -25.19 -2.84
CA THR A 718 -22.83 -25.84 -1.71
C THR A 718 -23.54 -27.10 -2.19
N VAL A 719 -23.50 -28.14 -1.37
CA VAL A 719 -24.25 -29.38 -1.61
C VAL A 719 -25.13 -29.64 -0.41
N ASN A 720 -26.43 -29.88 -0.64
CA ASN A 720 -27.39 -30.07 0.45
C ASN A 720 -27.13 -31.35 1.28
N LYS A 721 -26.53 -32.38 0.67
CA LYS A 721 -26.19 -33.68 1.26
C LYS A 721 -24.91 -34.21 0.63
N ASN A 722 -23.94 -34.60 1.45
CA ASN A 722 -22.68 -35.20 1.01
C ASN A 722 -22.59 -36.72 1.31
N SER A 723 -23.59 -37.28 1.99
CA SER A 723 -23.67 -38.70 2.31
C SER A 723 -25.11 -39.19 2.46
N GLY A 724 -25.35 -40.49 2.32
CA GLY A 724 -26.65 -41.12 2.54
C GLY A 724 -26.81 -42.48 1.86
N THR A 725 -27.89 -43.20 2.15
CA THR A 725 -28.25 -44.46 1.49
C THR A 725 -28.68 -44.26 0.03
N VAL A 726 -28.45 -45.28 -0.80
CA VAL A 726 -28.93 -45.30 -2.18
C VAL A 726 -30.42 -45.67 -2.24
N PRO A 727 -31.25 -44.99 -3.05
CA PRO A 727 -30.90 -43.89 -3.94
C PRO A 727 -30.68 -42.56 -3.21
N LEU A 728 -29.49 -41.96 -3.36
CA LEU A 728 -29.12 -40.69 -2.72
C LEU A 728 -29.35 -39.55 -3.70
N THR A 729 -30.31 -38.68 -3.40
CA THR A 729 -30.54 -37.45 -4.17
C THR A 729 -29.81 -36.27 -3.53
N VAL A 730 -28.96 -35.62 -4.33
CA VAL A 730 -28.19 -34.44 -3.96
C VAL A 730 -28.56 -33.26 -4.86
N THR A 731 -28.54 -32.06 -4.29
CA THR A 731 -28.67 -30.80 -4.99
C THR A 731 -27.43 -29.99 -4.71
N ALA A 732 -26.69 -29.66 -5.77
CA ALA A 732 -25.53 -28.79 -5.73
C ALA A 732 -25.89 -27.43 -6.31
N LYS A 733 -25.49 -26.36 -5.63
CA LYS A 733 -25.70 -24.97 -6.06
C LYS A 733 -24.37 -24.23 -6.06
N ALA A 734 -24.07 -23.54 -7.15
CA ALA A 734 -22.94 -22.66 -7.28
C ALA A 734 -23.38 -21.20 -7.29
N LYS A 735 -22.53 -20.32 -6.78
CA LYS A 735 -22.60 -18.89 -7.00
C LYS A 735 -21.33 -18.51 -7.74
N ALA A 736 -21.47 -18.10 -9.00
CA ALA A 736 -20.36 -17.66 -9.83
C ALA A 736 -20.68 -16.31 -10.45
N ILE A 737 -19.65 -15.52 -10.74
CA ILE A 737 -19.75 -14.23 -11.41
C ILE A 737 -18.81 -14.20 -12.61
N ASP A 738 -19.31 -13.68 -13.73
CA ASP A 738 -18.46 -13.19 -14.81
C ASP A 738 -18.24 -11.69 -14.61
N ARG A 739 -17.00 -11.25 -14.69
CA ARG A 739 -16.64 -9.87 -14.37
C ARG A 739 -16.62 -8.95 -15.58
N ASP A 740 -16.62 -9.51 -16.78
CA ASP A 740 -16.74 -8.79 -18.04
C ASP A 740 -18.22 -8.67 -18.48
N GLY A 741 -19.13 -9.35 -17.76
CA GLY A 741 -20.58 -9.30 -17.97
C GLY A 741 -21.04 -10.32 -19.01
N ASP A 742 -20.21 -11.30 -19.34
CA ASP A 742 -20.49 -12.34 -20.31
C ASP A 742 -21.45 -13.40 -19.73
N SER A 743 -22.15 -14.12 -20.62
CA SER A 743 -23.06 -15.18 -20.20
C SER A 743 -22.27 -16.43 -19.79
N MET A 744 -22.73 -17.14 -18.74
CA MET A 744 -22.04 -18.30 -18.18
C MET A 744 -22.81 -19.61 -18.38
N THR A 745 -22.07 -20.71 -18.44
CA THR A 745 -22.53 -22.10 -18.43
C THR A 745 -21.81 -22.90 -17.35
N TYR A 746 -22.47 -23.92 -16.80
CA TYR A 746 -21.99 -24.72 -15.68
C TYR A 746 -21.92 -26.19 -16.11
N LEU A 747 -20.73 -26.76 -16.17
CA LEU A 747 -20.50 -28.16 -16.47
C LEU A 747 -20.16 -28.89 -15.16
N TRP A 748 -21.11 -29.69 -14.68
CA TRP A 748 -20.97 -30.50 -13.48
C TRP A 748 -20.42 -31.88 -13.85
N ASP A 749 -19.23 -32.23 -13.37
CA ASP A 749 -18.74 -33.60 -13.34
C ASP A 749 -19.27 -34.28 -12.08
N LEU A 750 -20.05 -35.35 -12.24
CA LEU A 750 -20.72 -36.04 -11.15
C LEU A 750 -19.87 -37.14 -10.52
N GLY A 751 -18.60 -37.28 -10.91
CA GLY A 751 -17.64 -38.20 -10.30
C GLY A 751 -17.87 -39.69 -10.63
N ASN A 752 -18.85 -40.00 -11.47
CA ASN A 752 -19.15 -41.34 -11.99
C ASN A 752 -18.83 -41.50 -13.49
N GLY A 753 -18.15 -40.52 -14.08
CA GLY A 753 -17.89 -40.42 -15.52
C GLY A 753 -19.02 -39.76 -16.32
N GLU A 754 -20.13 -39.36 -15.68
CA GLU A 754 -21.15 -38.51 -16.31
C GLU A 754 -20.89 -37.04 -16.03
N THR A 755 -20.99 -36.21 -17.07
CA THR A 755 -20.97 -34.75 -16.97
C THR A 755 -22.30 -34.16 -17.42
N LYS A 756 -22.76 -33.09 -16.78
CA LYS A 756 -24.00 -32.37 -17.17
C LYS A 756 -23.76 -30.87 -17.29
N GLU A 757 -24.09 -30.32 -18.44
CA GLU A 757 -24.01 -28.88 -18.72
C GLU A 757 -25.37 -28.20 -18.49
N THR A 758 -25.38 -27.07 -17.78
CA THR A 758 -26.58 -26.29 -17.45
C THR A 758 -26.31 -24.78 -17.58
N THR A 759 -27.36 -24.00 -17.83
CA THR A 759 -27.31 -22.51 -17.74
C THR A 759 -27.71 -22.01 -16.35
N GLU A 760 -28.36 -22.85 -15.56
CA GLU A 760 -28.67 -22.57 -14.16
C GLU A 760 -27.50 -23.02 -13.28
N ALA A 761 -27.17 -22.22 -12.26
CA ALA A 761 -26.11 -22.53 -11.30
C ALA A 761 -26.51 -23.60 -10.26
N GLU A 762 -27.50 -24.43 -10.58
CA GLU A 762 -28.05 -25.45 -9.69
C GLU A 762 -28.27 -26.75 -10.47
N ILE A 763 -27.89 -27.87 -9.86
CA ILE A 763 -28.14 -29.21 -10.40
C ILE A 763 -28.65 -30.15 -9.31
N THR A 764 -29.59 -31.00 -9.68
CA THR A 764 -30.04 -32.13 -8.84
C THR A 764 -29.72 -33.44 -9.53
N TYR A 765 -29.11 -34.37 -8.79
CA TYR A 765 -28.73 -35.68 -9.28
C TYR A 765 -29.00 -36.78 -8.25
N THR A 766 -29.35 -37.98 -8.71
CA THR A 766 -29.65 -39.14 -7.87
C THR A 766 -28.66 -40.26 -8.13
N TYR A 767 -27.84 -40.60 -7.14
CA TYR A 767 -26.92 -41.74 -7.18
C TYR A 767 -27.65 -43.01 -6.78
N ASN A 768 -27.80 -43.94 -7.72
CA ASN A 768 -28.47 -45.23 -7.50
C ASN A 768 -27.52 -46.35 -7.08
N ASN A 769 -26.21 -46.18 -7.34
CA ASN A 769 -25.18 -47.16 -7.04
C ASN A 769 -24.34 -46.72 -5.85
N ILE A 770 -23.94 -47.69 -5.05
CA ILE A 770 -23.04 -47.49 -3.91
C ILE A 770 -21.66 -47.09 -4.43
N GLY A 771 -21.08 -46.03 -3.87
CA GLY A 771 -19.78 -45.51 -4.31
C GLY A 771 -19.44 -44.14 -3.72
N GLU A 772 -18.19 -43.75 -3.93
CA GLU A 772 -17.69 -42.41 -3.62
C GLU A 772 -17.49 -41.64 -4.93
N TYR A 773 -18.11 -40.47 -5.02
CA TYR A 773 -18.18 -39.66 -6.23
C TYR A 773 -17.52 -38.30 -5.98
N ASN A 774 -16.40 -38.05 -6.65
CA ASN A 774 -15.71 -36.76 -6.59
C ASN A 774 -16.36 -35.81 -7.60
N VAL A 775 -17.25 -34.96 -7.10
CA VAL A 775 -17.95 -34.00 -7.95
C VAL A 775 -17.04 -32.81 -8.23
N ALA A 776 -17.04 -32.32 -9.45
CA ALA A 776 -16.35 -31.10 -9.84
C ALA A 776 -17.27 -30.19 -10.65
N LEU A 777 -16.88 -28.92 -10.77
CA LEU A 777 -17.62 -27.91 -11.53
C LEU A 777 -16.65 -27.10 -12.37
N ASP A 778 -16.92 -27.05 -13.67
CA ASP A 778 -16.37 -26.04 -14.58
C ASP A 778 -17.42 -24.96 -14.83
N VAL A 779 -17.06 -23.70 -14.61
CA VAL A 779 -17.87 -22.55 -15.02
C VAL A 779 -17.18 -21.89 -16.21
N LYS A 780 -17.93 -21.77 -17.31
CA LYS A 780 -17.42 -21.28 -18.59
C LYS A 780 -18.20 -20.07 -19.08
N ASP A 781 -17.51 -19.02 -19.49
CA ASP A 781 -18.11 -17.88 -20.18
C ASP A 781 -18.24 -18.11 -21.69
N ASP A 782 -19.03 -17.25 -22.36
CA ASP A 782 -19.26 -17.32 -23.81
C ASP A 782 -18.07 -16.86 -24.68
N LYS A 783 -17.00 -16.33 -24.06
CA LYS A 783 -15.73 -15.96 -24.67
C LYS A 783 -14.63 -17.02 -24.48
N GLY A 784 -14.96 -18.14 -23.84
CA GLY A 784 -14.09 -19.30 -23.68
C GLY A 784 -13.22 -19.30 -22.41
N GLY A 785 -13.39 -18.36 -21.47
CA GLY A 785 -12.78 -18.45 -20.15
C GLY A 785 -13.45 -19.52 -19.30
N ILE A 786 -12.65 -20.28 -18.54
CA ILE A 786 -13.12 -21.43 -17.75
C ILE A 786 -12.46 -21.40 -16.38
N THR A 787 -13.25 -21.63 -15.34
CA THR A 787 -12.77 -21.86 -13.98
C THR A 787 -13.25 -23.19 -13.45
N HIS A 788 -12.30 -24.00 -12.99
CA HIS A 788 -12.53 -25.32 -12.44
C HIS A 788 -12.49 -25.30 -10.90
N THR A 789 -13.38 -26.04 -10.26
CA THR A 789 -13.30 -26.32 -8.83
C THR A 789 -13.69 -27.76 -8.51
N ASN A 790 -12.97 -28.36 -7.56
CA ASN A 790 -13.30 -29.68 -7.02
C ASN A 790 -14.16 -29.52 -5.77
N LEU A 791 -15.21 -30.33 -5.65
CA LEU A 791 -16.09 -30.36 -4.49
C LEU A 791 -15.72 -31.51 -3.55
N SER A 792 -16.23 -31.45 -2.33
CA SER A 792 -16.17 -32.57 -1.40
C SER A 792 -16.81 -33.82 -1.99
N SER A 793 -16.19 -34.99 -1.76
CA SER A 793 -16.68 -36.29 -2.19
C SER A 793 -18.10 -36.57 -1.69
N ILE A 794 -18.99 -37.05 -2.56
CA ILE A 794 -20.32 -37.53 -2.21
C ILE A 794 -20.27 -39.03 -1.98
N VAL A 795 -20.70 -39.46 -0.79
CA VAL A 795 -20.69 -40.86 -0.38
C VAL A 795 -22.10 -41.44 -0.49
N ALA A 796 -22.37 -42.25 -1.51
CA ALA A 796 -23.65 -42.93 -1.67
C ALA A 796 -23.54 -44.38 -1.17
N GLY A 797 -24.43 -44.76 -0.25
CA GLY A 797 -24.46 -46.09 0.38
C GLY A 797 -23.99 -46.14 1.83
N ASN A 798 -23.58 -45.00 2.40
CA ASN A 798 -23.32 -44.81 3.83
C ASN A 798 -23.77 -43.39 4.26
N SER A 799 -24.45 -43.26 5.39
CA SER A 799 -24.92 -42.00 5.97
C SER A 799 -24.01 -41.55 7.10
N THR A 800 -23.81 -40.25 7.25
CA THR A 800 -23.06 -39.74 8.42
C THR A 800 -23.82 -40.07 9.72
N PRO A 801 -23.17 -40.70 10.72
CA PRO A 801 -23.82 -41.04 11.96
C PRO A 801 -24.22 -39.79 12.76
N VAL A 802 -25.33 -39.86 13.48
CA VAL A 802 -25.83 -38.77 14.33
C VAL A 802 -25.33 -38.98 15.75
N VAL A 803 -24.52 -38.06 16.26
CA VAL A 803 -24.03 -38.08 17.65
C VAL A 803 -24.81 -37.04 18.45
N ASN A 804 -25.23 -37.40 19.65
CA ASN A 804 -25.81 -36.49 20.64
C ASN A 804 -25.05 -36.61 21.96
N VAL A 805 -24.98 -35.49 22.69
CA VAL A 805 -24.40 -35.43 24.03
C VAL A 805 -25.50 -34.99 24.99
N ASP A 806 -25.95 -35.91 25.84
CA ASP A 806 -27.01 -35.68 26.81
C ASP A 806 -26.40 -35.43 28.19
N LEU A 807 -26.93 -34.44 28.91
CA LEU A 807 -26.56 -34.17 30.30
C LEU A 807 -27.61 -34.75 31.24
N LEU A 808 -27.21 -35.73 32.06
CA LEU A 808 -28.13 -36.57 32.83
C LEU A 808 -28.67 -35.91 34.10
N ASP A 809 -28.08 -34.79 34.52
CA ASP A 809 -28.47 -34.06 35.73
C ASP A 809 -29.54 -32.98 35.45
N GLY A 810 -30.12 -32.96 34.24
CA GLY A 810 -31.18 -32.03 33.81
C GLY A 810 -30.71 -30.59 33.54
N ASN A 811 -29.41 -30.32 33.68
CA ASN A 811 -28.80 -29.04 33.34
C ASN A 811 -28.45 -29.00 31.85
N THR A 812 -28.83 -27.94 31.13
CA THR A 812 -28.60 -27.80 29.69
C THR A 812 -27.67 -26.65 29.32
N SER A 813 -27.24 -25.84 30.29
CA SER A 813 -26.50 -24.60 29.96
C SER A 813 -25.54 -24.09 31.03
N THR A 814 -25.50 -24.67 32.24
CA THR A 814 -24.58 -24.24 33.31
C THR A 814 -23.75 -25.35 33.98
N PHE A 815 -22.71 -24.98 34.72
CA PHE A 815 -21.99 -25.88 35.64
C PHE A 815 -21.54 -25.18 36.92
N THR A 816 -21.44 -25.94 38.02
CA THR A 816 -20.85 -25.47 39.29
C THR A 816 -19.47 -26.12 39.48
N SER A 817 -18.43 -25.34 39.74
CA SER A 817 -17.08 -25.88 40.00
C SER A 817 -17.07 -26.90 41.14
N GLY A 818 -16.36 -28.02 40.95
CA GLY A 818 -16.27 -29.09 41.93
C GLY A 818 -17.52 -29.97 42.07
N LYS A 819 -18.65 -29.65 41.42
CA LYS A 819 -19.83 -30.50 41.35
C LYS A 819 -19.75 -31.39 40.10
N PRO A 820 -19.77 -32.73 40.23
CA PRO A 820 -19.71 -33.62 39.07
C PRO A 820 -20.92 -33.42 38.15
N ILE A 821 -20.66 -33.35 36.83
CA ILE A 821 -21.67 -33.33 35.76
C ILE A 821 -21.69 -34.71 35.15
N LYS A 822 -22.86 -35.34 35.08
CA LYS A 822 -23.03 -36.61 34.40
C LYS A 822 -23.46 -36.38 32.96
N TYR A 823 -22.81 -37.08 32.04
CA TYR A 823 -23.14 -37.02 30.62
C TYR A 823 -23.26 -38.42 30.03
N LYS A 824 -23.98 -38.49 28.92
CA LYS A 824 -24.11 -39.68 28.09
C LYS A 824 -24.02 -39.29 26.63
N VAL A 825 -23.17 -39.97 25.89
CA VAL A 825 -23.11 -39.85 24.43
C VAL A 825 -23.98 -40.92 23.81
N THR A 826 -24.96 -40.49 23.02
CA THR A 826 -25.79 -41.38 22.21
C THR A 826 -25.41 -41.23 20.75
N VAL A 827 -25.30 -42.35 20.06
CA VAL A 827 -24.96 -42.40 18.65
C VAL A 827 -26.07 -43.17 17.96
N THR A 828 -26.59 -42.61 16.88
CA THR A 828 -27.55 -43.28 16.00
C THR A 828 -26.99 -43.28 14.60
N ASP A 829 -26.80 -44.47 14.05
CA ASP A 829 -26.51 -44.63 12.62
C ASP A 829 -27.83 -44.65 11.84
N PRO A 830 -28.09 -43.67 10.94
CA PRO A 830 -29.31 -43.62 10.14
C PRO A 830 -29.55 -44.85 9.26
N ASP A 831 -28.50 -45.64 8.98
CA ASP A 831 -28.55 -46.76 8.03
C ASP A 831 -28.93 -48.10 8.68
N GLY A 832 -29.31 -48.08 9.96
CA GLY A 832 -29.87 -49.25 10.64
C GLY A 832 -28.85 -50.22 11.20
N ASN A 833 -27.58 -49.83 11.31
CA ASN A 833 -26.58 -50.59 12.03
C ASN A 833 -26.82 -50.45 13.55
N THR A 834 -27.41 -51.47 14.17
CA THR A 834 -27.77 -51.43 15.62
C THR A 834 -26.58 -51.66 16.56
N ASP A 835 -25.41 -52.02 16.01
CA ASP A 835 -24.19 -52.31 16.78
C ASP A 835 -23.21 -51.13 16.71
N VAL A 836 -23.49 -50.06 17.45
CA VAL A 836 -22.54 -48.95 17.66
C VAL A 836 -21.32 -49.49 18.40
N ASN A 837 -20.15 -49.49 17.75
CA ASN A 837 -18.89 -49.88 18.39
C ASN A 837 -18.43 -48.80 19.39
N PRO A 838 -18.42 -49.06 20.72
CA PRO A 838 -18.04 -48.07 21.72
C PRO A 838 -16.59 -47.58 21.59
N ASP A 839 -15.70 -48.39 21.00
CA ASP A 839 -14.28 -48.05 20.83
C ASP A 839 -14.05 -46.93 19.80
N ASN A 840 -15.03 -46.65 18.93
CA ASN A 840 -14.96 -45.57 17.94
C ASN A 840 -15.58 -44.25 18.43
N ILE A 841 -16.03 -44.19 19.68
CA ILE A 841 -16.56 -42.97 20.29
C ILE A 841 -15.41 -42.21 20.96
N PHE A 842 -15.17 -41.00 20.47
CA PHE A 842 -14.21 -40.08 21.06
C PHE A 842 -14.91 -38.96 21.82
N VAL A 843 -14.66 -38.85 23.12
CA VAL A 843 -15.23 -37.82 23.99
C VAL A 843 -14.12 -37.00 24.62
N SER A 844 -14.23 -35.67 24.56
CA SER A 844 -13.27 -34.76 25.16
C SER A 844 -13.95 -33.58 25.86
N VAL A 845 -13.31 -33.07 26.90
CA VAL A 845 -13.72 -31.82 27.56
C VAL A 845 -12.63 -30.76 27.39
N ASP A 846 -13.08 -29.56 27.05
CA ASP A 846 -12.27 -28.35 26.94
C ASP A 846 -12.89 -27.22 27.79
N TYR A 847 -12.06 -26.31 28.28
CA TYR A 847 -12.48 -25.11 29.03
C TYR A 847 -12.12 -23.86 28.21
N LEU A 848 -13.05 -22.92 28.09
CA LEU A 848 -12.89 -21.68 27.31
C LEU A 848 -12.99 -20.44 28.23
N GLU A 849 -12.20 -19.40 27.91
CA GLU A 849 -12.18 -18.10 28.61
C GLU A 849 -12.98 -17.03 27.85
N GLY A 850 -13.56 -16.07 28.59
CA GLY A 850 -14.66 -15.16 28.18
C GLY A 850 -14.43 -14.13 27.06
N LEU A 851 -13.45 -14.35 26.18
CA LEU A 851 -13.28 -13.61 24.92
C LEU A 851 -13.46 -14.49 23.68
N ASP A 852 -13.73 -15.79 23.86
CA ASP A 852 -14.08 -16.73 22.77
C ASP A 852 -15.60 -16.73 22.46
N GLU A 853 -16.39 -15.96 23.23
CA GLU A 853 -17.85 -16.03 23.22
C GLU A 853 -18.51 -15.53 21.92
N ALA A 854 -17.84 -14.67 21.15
CA ALA A 854 -18.35 -14.16 19.88
C ALA A 854 -18.21 -15.16 18.71
N ASN A 855 -17.27 -16.10 18.81
CA ASN A 855 -16.97 -17.01 17.69
C ASN A 855 -17.80 -18.31 17.76
N VAL A 856 -18.36 -18.68 18.92
CA VAL A 856 -19.04 -19.97 19.14
C VAL A 856 -20.36 -20.11 18.37
N ALA A 857 -20.90 -19.02 17.83
CA ALA A 857 -22.13 -19.03 17.02
C ALA A 857 -21.96 -19.65 15.62
N LEU A 858 -20.73 -19.95 15.19
CA LEU A 858 -20.41 -20.55 13.89
C LEU A 858 -19.99 -22.01 14.07
N GLY A 859 -20.98 -22.91 14.13
CA GLY A 859 -20.76 -24.36 14.15
C GLY A 859 -19.98 -24.85 12.91
N HIS A 860 -19.09 -25.82 13.13
CA HIS A 860 -18.30 -26.59 12.15
C HIS A 860 -17.21 -25.90 11.33
N GLN A 861 -16.92 -24.60 11.48
CA GLN A 861 -15.78 -23.95 10.78
C GLN A 861 -14.98 -22.94 11.64
N GLN A 862 -14.69 -23.24 12.91
CA GLN A 862 -13.77 -22.40 13.67
C GLN A 862 -12.30 -22.72 13.40
N VAL A 863 -11.62 -21.77 12.77
CA VAL A 863 -10.16 -21.63 12.73
C VAL A 863 -9.71 -21.18 14.14
N SER A 864 -8.82 -21.92 14.80
CA SER A 864 -8.41 -21.62 16.18
C SER A 864 -7.61 -20.31 16.27
N ALA A 865 -7.56 -19.67 17.44
CA ALA A 865 -6.80 -18.44 17.66
C ALA A 865 -5.30 -18.59 17.31
N GLU A 866 -4.75 -19.79 17.40
CA GLU A 866 -3.40 -20.12 16.95
C GLU A 866 -3.26 -20.10 15.43
N ILE A 867 -4.26 -20.59 14.69
CA ILE A 867 -4.25 -20.57 13.22
C ILE A 867 -4.47 -19.14 12.72
N THR A 868 -5.41 -18.38 13.31
CA THR A 868 -5.59 -16.97 12.99
C THR A 868 -4.37 -16.14 13.35
N GLY A 869 -3.77 -16.38 14.53
CA GLY A 869 -2.53 -15.74 14.94
C GLY A 869 -1.36 -16.03 14.00
N LYS A 870 -1.24 -17.26 13.51
CA LYS A 870 -0.26 -17.63 12.48
C LYS A 870 -0.53 -16.91 11.17
N ALA A 871 -1.77 -16.93 10.68
CA ALA A 871 -2.16 -16.23 9.47
C ALA A 871 -1.85 -14.73 9.56
N LEU A 872 -2.14 -14.09 10.69
CA LEU A 872 -1.79 -12.68 10.95
C LEU A 872 -0.26 -12.48 10.91
N THR A 873 0.55 -13.33 11.54
CA THR A 873 2.02 -13.18 11.45
C THR A 873 2.57 -13.30 10.02
N GLN A 874 1.85 -13.98 9.13
CA GLN A 874 2.23 -14.18 7.73
C GLN A 874 1.66 -13.09 6.79
N ALA A 875 0.48 -12.57 7.10
CA ALA A 875 -0.17 -11.50 6.35
C ALA A 875 0.41 -10.13 6.67
N MET A 876 1.08 -9.99 7.82
CA MET A 876 1.66 -8.73 8.28
C MET A 876 3.17 -8.65 8.03
N ASP A 877 3.72 -7.45 8.17
CA ASP A 877 5.15 -7.13 8.07
C ASP A 877 6.03 -7.85 9.13
N CYS A 878 5.41 -8.50 10.12
CA CYS A 878 6.07 -9.34 11.11
C CYS A 878 6.95 -10.44 10.46
N LYS A 879 6.55 -10.98 9.29
CA LYS A 879 7.32 -12.01 8.55
C LYS A 879 8.68 -11.53 8.04
N ALA A 880 8.85 -10.21 7.85
CA ALA A 880 10.11 -9.66 7.40
C ALA A 880 11.20 -9.79 8.48
N CYS A 881 10.81 -9.73 9.76
CA CYS A 881 11.73 -9.69 10.88
C CYS A 881 11.79 -10.97 11.73
N HIS A 882 10.76 -11.82 11.67
CA HIS A 882 10.63 -13.02 12.49
C HIS A 882 10.32 -14.26 11.64
N LYS A 883 10.91 -15.41 11.99
CA LYS A 883 10.51 -16.73 11.48
C LYS A 883 9.96 -17.60 12.62
N GLU A 884 9.24 -18.66 12.28
CA GLU A 884 8.66 -19.57 13.27
C GLU A 884 9.73 -20.24 14.15
N LYS A 885 10.78 -20.81 13.53
CA LYS A 885 11.79 -21.63 14.22
C LYS A 885 13.20 -21.02 14.22
N GLU A 886 13.55 -20.27 13.19
CA GLU A 886 14.91 -19.72 12.97
C GLU A 886 14.98 -18.21 13.28
N ALA A 887 16.15 -17.71 13.66
CA ALA A 887 16.35 -16.28 13.81
C ALA A 887 16.45 -15.59 12.43
N SER A 888 15.99 -14.34 12.36
CA SER A 888 16.16 -13.42 11.22
C SER A 888 16.88 -12.17 11.78
N ILE A 889 16.49 -10.95 11.38
CA ILE A 889 16.93 -9.72 12.06
C ILE A 889 16.44 -9.67 13.52
N GLY A 890 15.27 -10.26 13.80
CA GLY A 890 14.72 -10.50 15.14
C GLY A 890 14.76 -11.97 15.57
N PRO A 891 14.42 -12.29 16.84
CA PRO A 891 14.38 -13.66 17.34
C PRO A 891 13.25 -14.48 16.69
N SER A 892 13.38 -15.82 16.64
CA SER A 892 12.29 -16.69 16.16
C SER A 892 11.08 -16.67 17.11
N TYR A 893 9.88 -16.91 16.59
CA TYR A 893 8.68 -17.05 17.43
C TYR A 893 8.85 -18.16 18.47
N LEU A 894 9.47 -19.28 18.10
CA LEU A 894 9.80 -20.36 19.03
C LEU A 894 10.78 -19.89 20.12
N ALA A 895 11.81 -19.11 19.80
CA ALA A 895 12.75 -18.58 20.78
C ALA A 895 12.06 -17.60 21.76
N VAL A 896 11.17 -16.76 21.26
CA VAL A 896 10.32 -15.89 22.09
C VAL A 896 9.47 -16.72 23.04
N ALA A 897 8.77 -17.72 22.52
CA ALA A 897 7.93 -18.63 23.29
C ALA A 897 8.74 -19.38 24.37
N GLN A 898 9.93 -19.87 24.03
CA GLN A 898 10.83 -20.58 24.95
C GLN A 898 11.38 -19.69 26.05
N LYS A 899 11.77 -18.44 25.75
CA LYS A 899 12.28 -17.49 26.75
C LYS A 899 11.21 -17.14 27.78
N TYR A 900 9.96 -17.03 27.34
CA TYR A 900 8.88 -16.51 28.17
C TYR A 900 7.87 -17.56 28.67
N LYS A 901 8.08 -18.85 28.40
CA LYS A 901 7.17 -19.96 28.78
C LYS A 901 6.76 -20.02 30.25
N HIS A 902 7.55 -19.44 31.15
CA HIS A 902 7.29 -19.45 32.60
C HIS A 902 6.85 -18.08 33.17
N GLN A 903 6.70 -17.06 32.33
CA GLN A 903 6.37 -15.71 32.76
C GLN A 903 4.85 -15.52 32.91
N LYS A 904 4.41 -15.07 34.09
CA LYS A 904 3.01 -14.69 34.32
C LYS A 904 2.66 -13.41 33.53
N LYS A 905 1.44 -13.33 32.99
CA LYS A 905 0.95 -12.21 32.16
C LYS A 905 1.79 -11.95 30.89
N ILE A 906 2.31 -13.01 30.27
CA ILE A 906 3.12 -12.88 29.05
C ILE A 906 2.33 -12.32 27.85
N ILE A 907 1.06 -12.71 27.68
CA ILE A 907 0.25 -12.25 26.56
C ILE A 907 0.12 -10.72 26.53
N PRO A 908 -0.31 -10.03 27.63
CA PRO A 908 -0.30 -8.57 27.68
C PRO A 908 1.07 -7.92 27.43
N TYR A 909 2.17 -8.55 27.89
CA TYR A 909 3.52 -8.04 27.63
C TYR A 909 3.89 -8.09 26.15
N LEU A 910 3.61 -9.22 25.48
CA LEU A 910 3.84 -9.37 24.04
C LEU A 910 2.94 -8.43 23.22
N GLN A 911 1.67 -8.28 23.59
CA GLN A 911 0.77 -7.30 22.96
C GLN A 911 1.36 -5.88 23.05
N ASN A 912 1.80 -5.47 24.24
CA ASN A 912 2.43 -4.16 24.43
C ASN A 912 3.71 -4.01 23.59
N LYS A 913 4.51 -5.07 23.44
CA LYS A 913 5.70 -5.06 22.58
C LYS A 913 5.36 -5.01 21.08
N ILE A 914 4.26 -5.64 20.65
CA ILE A 914 3.81 -5.58 19.24
C ILE A 914 3.33 -4.15 18.90
N VAL A 915 2.51 -3.56 19.78
CA VAL A 915 1.94 -2.22 19.57
C VAL A 915 3.02 -1.14 19.64
N ASN A 916 3.86 -1.17 20.68
CA ASN A 916 4.81 -0.09 20.97
C ASN A 916 6.23 -0.37 20.47
N GLY A 917 6.50 -1.55 19.92
CA GLY A 917 7.83 -2.04 19.56
C GLY A 917 8.78 -2.15 20.76
N GLY A 918 10.08 -2.31 20.49
CA GLY A 918 11.14 -2.12 21.49
C GLY A 918 12.49 -2.72 21.06
N GLY A 919 13.54 -2.47 21.84
CA GLY A 919 14.87 -3.05 21.61
C GLY A 919 15.57 -3.47 22.92
N GLY A 920 16.80 -3.98 22.81
CA GLY A 920 17.69 -4.28 23.94
C GLY A 920 17.50 -5.66 24.61
N VAL A 921 16.37 -6.32 24.40
CA VAL A 921 16.08 -7.65 25.03
C VAL A 921 16.68 -8.82 24.25
N TRP A 922 16.87 -8.65 22.94
CA TRP A 922 17.33 -9.69 22.01
C TRP A 922 18.52 -9.22 21.14
N GLY A 923 19.05 -8.01 21.38
CA GLY A 923 20.10 -7.39 20.58
C GLY A 923 19.85 -5.89 20.40
N GLU A 924 20.67 -5.29 19.54
CA GLU A 924 20.64 -3.86 19.20
C GLU A 924 19.57 -3.50 18.16
N VAL A 925 19.07 -4.49 17.41
CA VAL A 925 17.99 -4.30 16.43
C VAL A 925 16.70 -3.92 17.16
N MET A 926 16.10 -2.81 16.73
CA MET A 926 14.85 -2.29 17.24
C MET A 926 13.65 -2.93 16.52
N MET A 927 12.68 -3.46 17.26
CA MET A 927 11.43 -3.98 16.69
C MET A 927 10.49 -2.82 16.30
N PRO A 928 10.00 -2.72 15.05
CA PRO A 928 9.04 -1.71 14.61
C PRO A 928 7.76 -1.65 15.45
N ILE A 929 7.05 -0.51 15.37
CA ILE A 929 5.77 -0.32 16.08
C ILE A 929 4.59 -0.67 15.17
N HIS A 930 3.53 -1.24 15.74
CA HIS A 930 2.30 -1.57 15.01
C HIS A 930 1.06 -1.03 15.76
N PRO A 931 0.88 0.30 15.80
CA PRO A 931 -0.17 0.94 16.60
C PRO A 931 -1.60 0.72 16.07
N SER A 932 -1.74 0.28 14.82
CA SER A 932 -3.01 0.04 14.13
C SER A 932 -3.58 -1.36 14.38
N ILE A 933 -2.80 -2.29 14.93
CA ILE A 933 -3.26 -3.65 15.22
C ILE A 933 -4.20 -3.61 16.42
N SER A 934 -5.36 -4.23 16.29
CA SER A 934 -6.32 -4.31 17.38
C SER A 934 -5.78 -5.13 18.56
N SER A 935 -6.35 -4.88 19.74
CA SER A 935 -6.06 -5.68 20.94
C SER A 935 -6.34 -7.18 20.71
N ASP A 936 -7.35 -7.51 19.90
CA ASP A 936 -7.70 -8.91 19.61
C ASP A 936 -6.71 -9.57 18.65
N GLU A 937 -6.31 -8.90 17.57
CA GLU A 937 -5.30 -9.42 16.65
C GLU A 937 -3.94 -9.59 17.34
N THR A 938 -3.51 -8.61 18.15
CA THR A 938 -2.25 -8.75 18.93
C THR A 938 -2.32 -9.89 19.95
N ARG A 939 -3.50 -10.15 20.53
CA ARG A 939 -3.73 -11.29 21.42
C ARG A 939 -3.63 -12.62 20.68
N GLN A 940 -4.22 -12.71 19.48
CA GLN A 940 -4.15 -13.92 18.63
C GLN A 940 -2.71 -14.22 18.21
N ILE A 941 -1.96 -13.21 17.76
CA ILE A 941 -0.53 -13.34 17.45
C ILE A 941 0.26 -13.84 18.67
N ALA A 942 0.09 -13.19 19.83
CA ALA A 942 0.77 -13.60 21.06
C ALA A 942 0.38 -15.03 21.49
N THR A 943 -0.86 -15.44 21.27
CA THR A 943 -1.37 -16.79 21.57
C THR A 943 -0.73 -17.83 20.67
N TYR A 944 -0.66 -17.56 19.37
CA TYR A 944 0.06 -18.42 18.43
C TYR A 944 1.53 -18.59 18.83
N ILE A 945 2.25 -17.51 19.12
CA ILE A 945 3.65 -17.58 19.55
C ILE A 945 3.79 -18.51 20.76
N MET A 946 2.98 -18.32 21.80
CA MET A 946 3.04 -19.15 23.00
C MET A 946 2.56 -20.60 22.79
N SER A 947 1.78 -20.87 21.73
CA SER A 947 1.38 -22.23 21.37
C SER A 947 2.55 -23.10 20.92
N LEU A 948 3.62 -22.50 20.38
CA LEU A 948 4.79 -23.21 19.85
C LEU A 948 5.58 -24.00 20.92
N VAL A 949 5.31 -23.76 22.21
CA VAL A 949 5.90 -24.49 23.35
C VAL A 949 4.88 -25.32 24.14
N LYS A 950 3.59 -25.31 23.76
CA LYS A 950 2.56 -26.20 24.31
C LYS A 950 2.59 -27.53 23.54
N ASN A 951 3.21 -28.55 24.11
CA ASN A 951 3.18 -29.92 23.57
C ASN A 951 1.73 -30.45 23.50
N SER A 952 1.26 -30.75 22.29
CA SER A 952 0.10 -31.58 21.99
C SER A 952 0.41 -33.05 22.34
N GLY A 953 0.21 -33.42 23.60
CA GLY A 953 0.26 -34.81 24.06
C GLY A 953 -1.15 -35.38 24.26
N ASP A 954 -1.44 -36.49 23.57
CA ASP A 954 -2.54 -37.46 23.74
C ASP A 954 -3.50 -37.23 24.92
N LYS A 955 -4.60 -36.50 24.69
CA LYS A 955 -5.78 -36.63 25.55
C LYS A 955 -6.47 -37.96 25.22
N LYS A 956 -6.40 -38.94 26.13
CA LYS A 956 -7.22 -40.15 26.04
C LYS A 956 -8.71 -39.76 26.05
N SER A 957 -9.50 -40.40 25.17
CA SER A 957 -10.95 -40.26 25.13
C SER A 957 -11.58 -40.54 26.51
N LEU A 958 -12.55 -39.72 26.91
CA LEU A 958 -13.40 -40.00 28.06
C LEU A 958 -14.41 -41.12 27.73
N PRO A 959 -14.95 -41.87 28.72
CA PRO A 959 -15.92 -42.93 28.46
C PRO A 959 -17.23 -42.39 27.86
N GLN A 960 -17.94 -43.23 27.09
CA GLN A 960 -19.21 -42.87 26.45
C GLN A 960 -20.29 -42.39 27.44
N GLU A 961 -20.31 -42.93 28.66
CA GLU A 961 -21.13 -42.47 29.77
C GLU A 961 -20.22 -42.29 30.98
N GLY A 962 -20.31 -41.14 31.64
CA GLY A 962 -19.38 -40.82 32.71
C GLY A 962 -19.72 -39.53 33.45
N SER A 963 -18.82 -39.14 34.33
CA SER A 963 -18.93 -37.87 35.04
C SER A 963 -17.65 -37.06 34.91
N ILE A 964 -17.80 -35.76 34.64
CA ILE A 964 -16.73 -34.78 34.63
C ILE A 964 -16.93 -33.87 35.83
N THR A 965 -15.92 -33.76 36.67
CA THR A 965 -15.91 -32.77 37.76
C THR A 965 -15.24 -31.50 37.23
N PRO A 966 -15.98 -30.39 37.03
CA PRO A 966 -15.41 -29.17 36.53
C PRO A 966 -14.33 -28.62 37.46
N SER A 967 -13.24 -28.16 36.85
CA SER A 967 -12.10 -27.53 37.53
C SER A 967 -12.55 -26.46 38.54
N THR A 968 -11.82 -26.38 39.65
CA THR A 968 -11.99 -25.33 40.68
C THR A 968 -11.18 -24.06 40.35
N SER A 969 -10.47 -24.03 39.22
CA SER A 969 -9.75 -22.86 38.74
C SER A 969 -10.70 -21.66 38.59
N LYS A 970 -10.19 -20.46 38.86
CA LYS A 970 -10.97 -19.22 38.76
C LYS A 970 -11.13 -18.72 37.32
N ASP A 971 -10.36 -19.27 36.38
CA ASP A 971 -10.26 -18.75 35.02
C ASP A 971 -11.20 -19.50 34.03
N ASP A 972 -11.69 -20.69 34.38
CA ASP A 972 -12.57 -21.50 33.52
C ASP A 972 -14.04 -21.03 33.60
N ASN A 973 -14.49 -20.22 32.64
CA ASN A 973 -15.87 -19.68 32.60
C ASN A 973 -16.85 -20.52 31.78
N VAL A 974 -16.36 -21.29 30.80
CA VAL A 974 -17.18 -22.13 29.93
C VAL A 974 -16.53 -23.50 29.82
N LEU A 975 -17.34 -24.56 29.94
CA LEU A 975 -16.96 -25.95 29.71
C LEU A 975 -17.64 -26.41 28.41
N VAL A 976 -16.87 -26.97 27.47
CA VAL A 976 -17.39 -27.58 26.25
C VAL A 976 -17.09 -29.07 26.26
N LEU A 977 -18.15 -29.87 26.26
CA LEU A 977 -18.08 -31.31 26.10
C LEU A 977 -18.30 -31.64 24.63
N LYS A 978 -17.33 -32.30 23.99
CA LYS A 978 -17.39 -32.72 22.59
C LYS A 978 -17.43 -34.24 22.52
N ALA A 979 -18.22 -34.77 21.60
CA ALA A 979 -18.23 -36.17 21.26
C ALA A 979 -18.21 -36.34 19.74
N SER A 980 -17.52 -37.37 19.28
CA SER A 980 -17.53 -37.80 17.88
C SER A 980 -17.57 -39.30 17.79
N TYR A 981 -18.11 -39.82 16.70
CA TYR A 981 -18.19 -41.24 16.42
C TYR A 981 -17.82 -41.48 14.96
N THR A 982 -16.93 -42.44 14.74
CA THR A 982 -16.61 -42.94 13.41
C THR A 982 -17.34 -44.27 13.22
N ASP A 983 -18.19 -44.39 12.21
CA ASP A 983 -18.80 -45.68 11.87
C ASP A 983 -17.74 -46.67 11.34
N ASN A 984 -18.13 -47.90 11.01
CA ASN A 984 -17.18 -48.88 10.46
C ASN A 984 -17.11 -48.87 8.92
N GLY A 985 -17.79 -47.92 8.27
CA GLY A 985 -18.12 -47.97 6.85
C GLY A 985 -19.21 -49.02 6.58
N LEU A 986 -20.02 -48.78 5.53
CA LEU A 986 -21.10 -49.68 5.12
C LEU A 986 -20.94 -50.05 3.64
N ASN A 987 -21.20 -51.32 3.31
CA ASN A 987 -21.29 -51.82 1.92
C ASN A 987 -20.07 -51.52 1.02
N GLY A 988 -18.86 -51.49 1.59
CA GLY A 988 -17.62 -51.26 0.83
C GLY A 988 -17.27 -49.77 0.62
N VAL A 989 -17.99 -48.85 1.27
CA VAL A 989 -17.67 -47.42 1.28
C VAL A 989 -16.98 -47.04 2.59
N ARG A 990 -16.12 -46.00 2.53
CA ARG A 990 -15.29 -45.60 3.68
C ARG A 990 -16.11 -45.17 4.90
N PRO A 991 -15.53 -45.31 6.11
CA PRO A 991 -16.14 -44.81 7.32
C PRO A 991 -16.47 -43.31 7.31
N LEU A 992 -17.58 -42.93 7.93
CA LEU A 992 -18.00 -41.53 8.13
C LEU A 992 -17.99 -41.15 9.62
N ILE A 993 -17.76 -39.86 9.89
CA ILE A 993 -17.62 -39.31 11.25
C ILE A 993 -18.77 -38.35 11.54
N GLY A 994 -19.53 -38.63 12.58
CA GLY A 994 -20.49 -37.73 13.20
C GLY A 994 -19.92 -37.06 14.44
N ALA A 995 -20.34 -35.83 14.76
CA ALA A 995 -19.89 -35.14 15.96
C ALA A 995 -20.98 -34.23 16.54
N ALA A 996 -20.93 -34.04 17.86
CA ALA A 996 -21.77 -33.09 18.60
C ALA A 996 -21.02 -32.48 19.78
N SER A 997 -21.51 -31.35 20.26
CA SER A 997 -20.96 -30.68 21.44
C SER A 997 -22.02 -30.00 22.28
N VAL A 998 -21.83 -29.99 23.59
CA VAL A 998 -22.64 -29.25 24.55
C VAL A 998 -21.78 -28.24 25.29
N ARG A 999 -22.28 -27.01 25.38
CA ARG A 999 -21.65 -25.89 26.08
C ARG A 999 -22.34 -25.65 27.41
N LEU A 1000 -21.55 -25.48 28.47
CA LEU A 1000 -22.00 -25.16 29.81
C LEU A 1000 -21.27 -23.92 30.34
N ASN A 1001 -21.99 -22.94 30.84
CA ASN A 1001 -21.44 -21.73 31.44
C ASN A 1001 -21.33 -21.87 32.97
N ARG A 1002 -20.31 -21.30 33.60
CA ARG A 1002 -20.19 -21.37 35.06
C ARG A 1002 -21.35 -20.63 35.75
N GLU A 1003 -21.99 -21.26 36.73
CA GLU A 1003 -22.96 -20.58 37.61
C GLU A 1003 -22.27 -19.48 38.42
N LYS A 1004 -22.85 -18.28 38.42
CA LYS A 1004 -22.33 -17.13 39.16
C LYS A 1004 -22.53 -17.24 40.66
#